data_AF-A0A1D8RAC5-F1
#
_entry.id   AF-A0A1D8RAC5-F1
#
_cell.length_a   1.000
_cell.length_b   1.000
_cell.length_c   1.000
_cell.angle_alpha   90.00
_cell.angle_beta   90.00
_cell.angle_gamma   90.00
#
_symmetry.space_group_name_H-M   'P 1'
#
loop_
_entity.id
_entity.type
_entity.pdbx_description
1 polymer ?
#
loop_
_entity_poly.entity_id
_entity_poly.type
_entity_poly.pdbx_seq_one_letter_code
_entity_poly.pdbx_strand_id
1 'polypeptide(L)'
;MGSGSSKKKSKATISTVKAAQAFKHPDKTSGKKKGKANVLISFHSKNYQKAQEAGSIIRDNGYNVFLISEGSPFALGLREQSVQWCDVFVIIATFNYQRSHYCVELANYAKDKKKPVVSLLAQPNYSPSGSVGAISLAWGKPIHHVQNSQESNDQLLVALTEKLTGVERSTVSMPTLDTVEGSGLKTEKTQGSYVCIVYLEEGVEVAKMVKSGHGVSNMGAAANTLNQVPIKMGDPKGSNIELIKGCKVFIPILTSGYQDSSKCREEYECARKHEKQIIPVKGEKFWPSGWLSLGIAGKLYYELTDSNQAYTPHKNVPDSTPMNDFIFAVLTAYEGELSEEEREKADIAALTKKIEEVKGKLDEWPPKPRNQEEQRSTPPPPEKLVTQDTENLPFNYIKYEVTRMSFNPPKPLFDKHGIPIEQKFDIMLSYQWDIQDFVRNVYMEMDMKTFKTWMDIWGGMQGNINEAMATAVENSTLMISFLTEKYQKSVNCNLELMYAKQKQMPIIFINVEPNLQLKDWIQELVDKTVVFNMSSISDFGEMDKGVPKINRLAEAARNLMKWSAAQPKKIRTDVSEEVYRLQNLLEDALIALAEKEKRKRYETCTRCGAQFENESSAGCKVHGAYYMGGTILAGRWVCCSQREKDGMGCEKANHITISRKWTEMSHKGCFQWNPK
;
A
#
# COMPACT_ATOMS: atom_id res chain seq x y z
N MET A 1 -59.90 -47.47 -70.52
CA MET A 1 -58.53 -47.42 -71.10
C MET A 1 -57.55 -47.04 -69.98
N GLY A 2 -56.56 -47.90 -69.74
CA GLY A 2 -55.29 -47.70 -68.98
C GLY A 2 -55.38 -47.20 -67.53
N SER A 3 -55.35 -48.07 -66.50
CA SER A 3 -54.16 -48.66 -65.81
C SER A 3 -53.40 -47.66 -64.91
N GLY A 4 -53.15 -47.83 -63.61
CA GLY A 4 -53.42 -48.87 -62.60
C GLY A 4 -52.54 -48.57 -61.34
N SER A 5 -53.05 -48.90 -60.14
CA SER A 5 -52.36 -49.32 -58.87
C SER A 5 -51.12 -48.53 -58.35
N SER A 6 -50.86 -48.21 -57.06
CA SER A 6 -51.42 -48.50 -55.73
C SER A 6 -50.69 -47.67 -54.64
N LYS A 7 -51.43 -47.32 -53.55
CA LYS A 7 -51.11 -47.27 -52.09
C LYS A 7 -49.63 -47.06 -51.65
N LYS A 8 -49.25 -46.29 -50.61
CA LYS A 8 -49.85 -45.97 -49.29
C LYS A 8 -48.87 -45.03 -48.52
N LYS A 9 -49.37 -43.97 -47.85
CA LYS A 9 -49.10 -43.55 -46.44
C LYS A 9 -49.35 -42.04 -46.26
N SER A 10 -50.29 -41.75 -45.35
CA SER A 10 -50.86 -40.49 -44.87
C SER A 10 -49.82 -39.55 -44.24
N LYS A 11 -49.78 -38.24 -44.57
CA LYS A 11 -50.53 -37.09 -43.98
C LYS A 11 -50.38 -37.00 -42.44
N ALA A 12 -50.11 -35.86 -41.79
CA ALA A 12 -49.90 -34.47 -42.19
C ALA A 12 -49.43 -33.66 -40.94
N THR A 13 -48.73 -32.55 -41.20
CA THR A 13 -48.68 -31.26 -40.47
C THR A 13 -48.40 -31.21 -38.96
N ILE A 14 -47.32 -30.52 -38.59
CA ILE A 14 -47.04 -30.04 -37.23
C ILE A 14 -47.34 -28.54 -37.18
N SER A 15 -48.34 -28.14 -36.39
CA SER A 15 -48.57 -26.75 -35.97
C SER A 15 -48.92 -26.70 -34.46
N THR A 16 -48.10 -25.94 -33.72
CA THR A 16 -48.42 -25.03 -32.59
C THR A 16 -49.61 -25.30 -31.63
N VAL A 17 -49.31 -25.07 -30.32
CA VAL A 17 -50.09 -24.41 -29.24
C VAL A 17 -50.30 -25.23 -27.93
N LYS A 18 -49.83 -24.63 -26.81
CA LYS A 18 -50.23 -24.64 -25.37
C LYS A 18 -50.72 -25.90 -24.64
N ALA A 19 -50.24 -26.05 -23.39
CA ALA A 19 -51.03 -26.13 -22.12
C ALA A 19 -50.05 -26.38 -20.94
N ALA A 20 -49.98 -25.54 -19.90
CA ALA A 20 -50.84 -25.48 -18.72
C ALA A 20 -50.78 -26.72 -17.81
N GLN A 21 -50.33 -26.46 -16.58
CA GLN A 21 -50.26 -27.25 -15.34
C GLN A 21 -51.10 -28.53 -15.21
N ALA A 22 -50.46 -29.59 -14.69
CA ALA A 22 -51.07 -30.50 -13.71
C ALA A 22 -50.00 -31.13 -12.80
N PHE A 23 -50.19 -30.95 -11.49
CA PHE A 23 -49.47 -31.60 -10.40
C PHE A 23 -49.50 -33.14 -10.49
N LYS A 24 -48.37 -33.79 -10.16
CA LYS A 24 -48.31 -35.04 -9.37
C LYS A 24 -46.94 -35.13 -8.68
N HIS A 25 -46.98 -35.29 -7.36
CA HIS A 25 -45.83 -35.43 -6.45
C HIS A 25 -44.85 -36.54 -6.89
N PRO A 26 -43.52 -36.31 -6.81
CA PRO A 26 -42.57 -37.38 -6.58
C PRO A 26 -42.20 -37.45 -5.10
N ASP A 27 -41.99 -38.68 -4.66
CA ASP A 27 -41.71 -39.13 -3.30
C ASP A 27 -40.73 -38.27 -2.49
N LYS A 28 -41.14 -38.02 -1.25
CA LYS A 28 -40.26 -37.66 -0.15
C LYS A 28 -39.37 -38.85 0.20
N THR A 29 -38.21 -38.97 -0.42
CA THR A 29 -36.99 -39.55 0.18
C THR A 29 -35.81 -39.43 -0.79
N SER A 30 -35.16 -38.26 -0.82
CA SER A 30 -33.72 -38.18 -1.05
C SER A 30 -33.22 -36.88 -0.44
N GLY A 31 -32.43 -36.99 0.63
CA GLY A 31 -31.82 -35.83 1.25
C GLY A 31 -30.94 -35.10 0.25
N LYS A 32 -31.33 -33.89 -0.15
CA LYS A 32 -30.42 -32.94 -0.78
C LYS A 32 -29.26 -32.72 0.20
N LYS A 33 -28.09 -33.31 -0.07
CA LYS A 33 -26.85 -32.92 0.58
C LYS A 33 -26.70 -31.41 0.37
N LYS A 34 -26.87 -30.59 1.43
CA LYS A 34 -26.45 -29.19 1.41
C LYS A 34 -24.97 -29.21 0.99
N GLY A 35 -24.61 -28.56 -0.11
CA GLY A 35 -23.21 -28.38 -0.48
C GLY A 35 -22.44 -27.74 0.68
N LYS A 36 -21.14 -28.04 0.81
CA LYS A 36 -20.29 -27.30 1.75
C LYS A 36 -20.20 -25.83 1.31
N ALA A 37 -19.41 -25.05 2.04
CA ALA A 37 -19.16 -23.64 1.81
C ALA A 37 -18.95 -23.21 0.35
N ASN A 38 -19.23 -21.95 0.08
CA ASN A 38 -18.88 -21.31 -1.19
C ASN A 38 -17.45 -20.74 -1.13
N VAL A 39 -16.60 -21.12 -2.08
CA VAL A 39 -15.21 -20.69 -2.18
C VAL A 39 -15.01 -19.94 -3.50
N LEU A 40 -14.54 -18.69 -3.40
CA LEU A 40 -14.16 -17.90 -4.56
C LEU A 40 -12.65 -17.89 -4.71
N ILE A 41 -12.12 -18.42 -5.81
CA ILE A 41 -10.69 -18.42 -6.10
C ILE A 41 -10.37 -17.29 -7.08
N SER A 42 -9.68 -16.28 -6.60
CA SER A 42 -9.20 -15.15 -7.37
C SER A 42 -7.75 -15.36 -7.82
N PHE A 43 -7.49 -15.19 -9.11
CA PHE A 43 -6.18 -15.41 -9.72
C PHE A 43 -5.94 -14.46 -10.90
N HIS A 44 -4.70 -14.41 -11.37
CA HIS A 44 -4.38 -13.79 -12.65
C HIS A 44 -4.43 -14.86 -13.76
N SER A 45 -4.94 -14.57 -14.96
CA SER A 45 -5.17 -15.54 -16.06
C SER A 45 -3.96 -16.41 -16.41
N LYS A 46 -2.74 -15.85 -16.35
CA LYS A 46 -1.47 -16.60 -16.44
C LYS A 46 -1.33 -17.79 -15.46
N ASN A 47 -2.11 -17.82 -14.37
CA ASN A 47 -2.15 -18.86 -13.36
C ASN A 47 -3.44 -19.70 -13.40
N TYR A 48 -4.18 -19.67 -14.53
CA TYR A 48 -5.45 -20.37 -14.64
C TYR A 48 -5.34 -21.87 -14.35
N GLN A 49 -4.30 -22.53 -14.85
CA GLN A 49 -4.05 -23.96 -14.58
C GLN A 49 -3.95 -24.25 -13.07
N LYS A 50 -3.20 -23.44 -12.31
CA LYS A 50 -3.08 -23.59 -10.85
C LYS A 50 -4.42 -23.33 -10.15
N ALA A 51 -5.21 -22.39 -10.64
CA ALA A 51 -6.55 -22.13 -10.13
C ALA A 51 -7.51 -23.29 -10.36
N GLN A 52 -7.42 -23.96 -11.51
CA GLN A 52 -8.18 -25.16 -11.80
C GLN A 52 -7.78 -26.33 -10.90
N GLU A 53 -6.49 -26.54 -10.70
CA GLU A 53 -5.97 -27.59 -9.81
C GLU A 53 -6.45 -27.40 -8.36
N ALA A 54 -6.23 -26.22 -7.78
CA ALA A 54 -6.73 -25.87 -6.45
C ALA A 54 -8.27 -25.99 -6.39
N GLY A 55 -8.97 -25.52 -7.42
CA GLY A 55 -10.41 -25.61 -7.53
C GLY A 55 -10.93 -27.04 -7.55
N SER A 56 -10.28 -27.95 -8.28
CA SER A 56 -10.63 -29.37 -8.32
C SER A 56 -10.46 -30.03 -6.96
N ILE A 57 -9.33 -29.81 -6.28
CA ILE A 57 -9.08 -30.33 -4.93
C ILE A 57 -10.19 -29.88 -3.96
N ILE A 58 -10.57 -28.60 -4.02
CA ILE A 58 -11.61 -28.03 -3.17
C ILE A 58 -13.00 -28.61 -3.51
N ARG A 59 -13.32 -28.78 -4.80
CA ARG A 59 -14.59 -29.40 -5.25
C ARG A 59 -14.68 -30.87 -4.86
N ASP A 60 -13.62 -31.64 -5.01
CA ASP A 60 -13.54 -33.06 -4.64
C ASP A 60 -13.76 -33.25 -3.14
N ASN A 61 -13.45 -32.21 -2.35
CA ASN A 61 -13.74 -32.15 -0.93
C ASN A 61 -15.13 -31.57 -0.60
N GLY A 62 -16.03 -31.41 -1.57
CA GLY A 62 -17.47 -31.12 -1.38
C GLY A 62 -17.85 -29.65 -1.26
N TYR A 63 -16.92 -28.72 -1.53
CA TYR A 63 -17.15 -27.27 -1.55
C TYR A 63 -17.62 -26.79 -2.91
N ASN A 64 -18.40 -25.71 -2.94
CA ASN A 64 -18.73 -25.03 -4.20
C ASN A 64 -17.58 -24.07 -4.56
N VAL A 65 -17.15 -24.07 -5.82
CA VAL A 65 -16.01 -23.24 -6.26
C VAL A 65 -16.38 -22.39 -7.46
N PHE A 66 -16.09 -21.09 -7.38
CA PHE A 66 -16.13 -20.16 -8.51
C PHE A 66 -14.72 -19.60 -8.77
N LEU A 67 -14.32 -19.56 -10.03
CA LEU A 67 -13.01 -19.08 -10.47
C LEU A 67 -13.16 -17.68 -11.06
N ILE A 68 -12.38 -16.71 -10.58
CA ILE A 68 -12.39 -15.33 -11.07
C ILE A 68 -10.98 -14.86 -11.44
N SER A 69 -10.79 -14.52 -12.72
CA SER A 69 -9.57 -13.89 -13.23
C SER A 69 -9.70 -12.36 -13.26
N GLU A 70 -8.69 -11.64 -13.74
CA GLU A 70 -8.80 -10.21 -14.06
C GLU A 70 -9.78 -9.91 -15.21
N GLY A 71 -10.03 -10.87 -16.11
CA GLY A 71 -10.87 -10.70 -17.30
C GLY A 71 -12.21 -11.45 -17.26
N SER A 72 -12.43 -12.30 -16.25
CA SER A 72 -13.62 -13.17 -16.19
C SER A 72 -14.13 -13.41 -14.76
N PRO A 73 -15.39 -13.03 -14.45
CA PRO A 73 -16.27 -12.18 -15.26
C PRO A 73 -15.70 -10.75 -15.38
N PHE A 74 -16.08 -10.04 -16.45
CA PHE A 74 -15.63 -8.67 -16.69
C PHE A 74 -16.52 -7.63 -15.98
N ALA A 75 -17.83 -7.80 -16.08
CA ALA A 75 -18.82 -6.86 -15.54
C ALA A 75 -18.67 -6.67 -14.02
N LEU A 76 -18.68 -5.42 -13.58
CA LEU A 76 -18.55 -5.04 -12.17
C LEU A 76 -19.63 -5.70 -11.30
N GLY A 77 -20.87 -5.73 -11.79
CA GLY A 77 -21.98 -6.35 -11.06
C GLY A 77 -21.76 -7.85 -10.77
N LEU A 78 -21.22 -8.60 -11.73
CA LEU A 78 -20.94 -10.02 -11.56
C LEU A 78 -19.76 -10.25 -10.61
N ARG A 79 -18.70 -9.45 -10.73
CA ARG A 79 -17.54 -9.50 -9.83
C ARG A 79 -17.95 -9.17 -8.38
N GLU A 80 -18.82 -8.19 -8.20
CA GLU A 80 -19.38 -7.80 -6.90
C GLU A 80 -20.20 -8.95 -6.29
N GLN A 81 -21.13 -9.51 -7.08
CA GLN A 81 -21.95 -10.64 -6.69
C GLN A 81 -21.09 -11.85 -6.30
N SER A 82 -19.96 -12.06 -6.99
CA SER A 82 -19.06 -13.18 -6.72
C SER A 82 -18.48 -13.12 -5.30
N VAL A 83 -18.08 -11.92 -4.86
CA VAL A 83 -17.57 -11.72 -3.49
C VAL A 83 -18.70 -11.86 -2.46
N GLN A 84 -19.91 -11.39 -2.76
CA GLN A 84 -21.06 -11.60 -1.87
C GLN A 84 -21.42 -13.09 -1.71
N TRP A 85 -21.34 -13.84 -2.81
CA TRP A 85 -21.62 -15.27 -2.88
C TRP A 85 -20.66 -16.13 -2.05
N CYS A 86 -19.39 -15.75 -1.94
CA CYS A 86 -18.41 -16.59 -1.27
C CYS A 86 -18.49 -16.52 0.27
N ASP A 87 -18.21 -17.64 0.92
CA ASP A 87 -17.99 -17.72 2.36
C ASP A 87 -16.50 -17.53 2.69
N VAL A 88 -15.61 -18.00 1.81
CA VAL A 88 -14.15 -17.77 1.87
C VAL A 88 -13.62 -17.29 0.52
N PHE A 89 -12.70 -16.33 0.58
CA PHE A 89 -11.97 -15.80 -0.54
C PHE A 89 -10.57 -16.42 -0.59
N VAL A 90 -10.21 -17.06 -1.70
CA VAL A 90 -8.88 -17.65 -1.93
C VAL A 90 -8.14 -16.78 -2.93
N ILE A 91 -6.91 -16.39 -2.60
CA ILE A 91 -6.03 -15.62 -3.48
C ILE A 91 -4.91 -16.51 -3.98
N ILE A 92 -4.73 -16.61 -5.30
CA ILE A 92 -3.51 -17.16 -5.90
C ILE A 92 -2.53 -16.01 -6.12
N ALA A 93 -1.72 -15.77 -5.09
CA ALA A 93 -0.80 -14.64 -5.02
C ALA A 93 0.45 -14.91 -5.85
N THR A 94 0.66 -14.04 -6.84
CA THR A 94 1.82 -14.01 -7.74
C THR A 94 2.13 -12.56 -8.10
N PHE A 95 3.32 -12.29 -8.67
CA PHE A 95 3.67 -10.97 -9.19
C PHE A 95 2.58 -10.38 -10.10
N ASN A 96 2.09 -11.15 -11.07
CA ASN A 96 1.05 -10.68 -12.00
C ASN A 96 -0.29 -10.39 -11.29
N TYR A 97 -0.66 -11.15 -10.26
CA TYR A 97 -1.87 -10.89 -9.49
C TYR A 97 -1.80 -9.54 -8.79
N GLN A 98 -0.68 -9.27 -8.12
CA GLN A 98 -0.47 -8.04 -7.37
C GLN A 98 -0.40 -6.80 -8.27
N ARG A 99 0.00 -6.96 -9.52
CA ARG A 99 0.04 -5.86 -10.50
C ARG A 99 -1.24 -5.67 -11.30
N SER A 100 -2.21 -6.59 -11.19
CA SER A 100 -3.50 -6.46 -11.86
C SER A 100 -4.48 -5.63 -11.04
N HIS A 101 -4.85 -4.45 -11.55
CA HIS A 101 -5.84 -3.58 -10.91
C HIS A 101 -7.15 -4.31 -10.60
N TYR A 102 -7.62 -5.18 -11.49
CA TYR A 102 -8.89 -5.90 -11.34
C TYR A 102 -8.82 -7.01 -10.29
N CYS A 103 -7.65 -7.62 -10.11
CA CYS A 103 -7.41 -8.60 -9.05
C CYS A 103 -7.30 -7.91 -7.70
N VAL A 104 -6.49 -6.86 -7.61
CA VAL A 104 -6.28 -6.08 -6.39
C VAL A 104 -7.57 -5.38 -5.93
N GLU A 105 -8.35 -4.80 -6.84
CA GLU A 105 -9.67 -4.22 -6.55
C GLU A 105 -10.60 -5.26 -5.91
N LEU A 106 -10.65 -6.47 -6.47
CA LEU A 106 -11.47 -7.56 -5.94
C LEU A 106 -11.01 -8.02 -4.55
N ALA A 107 -9.70 -8.16 -4.33
CA ALA A 107 -9.15 -8.51 -3.02
C ALA A 107 -9.45 -7.44 -1.97
N ASN A 108 -9.31 -6.16 -2.32
CA ASN A 108 -9.68 -5.03 -1.46
C ASN A 108 -11.18 -5.07 -1.12
N TYR A 109 -12.04 -5.36 -2.10
CA TYR A 109 -13.48 -5.48 -1.87
C TYR A 109 -13.83 -6.66 -0.95
N ALA A 110 -13.18 -7.82 -1.13
CA ALA A 110 -13.36 -8.97 -0.25
C ALA A 110 -12.97 -8.63 1.21
N LYS A 111 -11.86 -7.92 1.39
CA LYS A 111 -11.44 -7.37 2.69
C LYS A 111 -12.49 -6.40 3.26
N ASP A 112 -12.99 -5.45 2.46
CA ASP A 112 -13.99 -4.48 2.91
C ASP A 112 -15.32 -5.16 3.31
N LYS A 113 -15.66 -6.29 2.67
CA LYS A 113 -16.77 -7.18 3.05
C LYS A 113 -16.43 -8.18 4.15
N LYS A 114 -15.25 -8.06 4.77
CA LYS A 114 -14.76 -8.91 5.87
C LYS A 114 -14.80 -10.41 5.54
N LYS A 115 -14.58 -10.75 4.26
CA LYS A 115 -14.51 -12.15 3.83
C LYS A 115 -13.21 -12.76 4.37
N PRO A 116 -13.26 -13.94 5.01
CA PRO A 116 -12.07 -14.68 5.37
C PRO A 116 -11.21 -14.95 4.13
N VAL A 117 -9.90 -14.72 4.24
CA VAL A 117 -8.96 -14.90 3.14
C VAL A 117 -8.03 -16.08 3.39
N VAL A 118 -7.81 -16.89 2.36
CA VAL A 118 -6.72 -17.89 2.29
C VAL A 118 -5.81 -17.52 1.13
N SER A 119 -4.51 -17.38 1.37
CA SER A 119 -3.54 -16.99 0.34
C SER A 119 -2.62 -18.14 -0.03
N LEU A 120 -2.54 -18.41 -1.33
CA LEU A 120 -1.66 -19.41 -1.95
C LEU A 120 -0.52 -18.68 -2.69
N LEU A 121 0.72 -18.81 -2.21
CA LEU A 121 1.90 -18.28 -2.90
C LEU A 121 2.28 -19.21 -4.04
N ALA A 122 1.95 -18.81 -5.27
CA ALA A 122 2.06 -19.67 -6.44
C ALA A 122 3.27 -19.35 -7.35
N GLN A 123 4.24 -18.58 -6.84
CA GLN A 123 5.48 -18.23 -7.55
C GLN A 123 6.69 -18.50 -6.62
N PRO A 124 7.78 -19.13 -7.11
CA PRO A 124 9.02 -19.28 -6.36
C PRO A 124 9.63 -17.93 -5.95
N ASN A 125 10.24 -17.86 -4.77
CA ASN A 125 10.93 -16.66 -4.26
C ASN A 125 10.07 -15.38 -4.20
N TYR A 126 8.75 -15.52 -4.33
CA TYR A 126 7.81 -14.42 -4.28
C TYR A 126 7.27 -14.26 -2.86
N SER A 127 7.31 -13.02 -2.38
CA SER A 127 6.58 -12.62 -1.17
C SER A 127 5.71 -11.43 -1.53
N PRO A 128 4.40 -11.48 -1.28
CA PRO A 128 3.51 -10.40 -1.66
C PRO A 128 3.85 -9.12 -0.88
N SER A 129 3.88 -8.02 -1.61
CA SER A 129 3.99 -6.67 -1.07
C SER A 129 2.69 -5.90 -1.24
N GLY A 130 2.68 -4.63 -0.84
CA GLY A 130 1.53 -3.78 -1.11
C GLY A 130 0.24 -4.26 -0.42
N SER A 131 -0.87 -3.94 -1.06
CA SER A 131 -2.21 -4.33 -0.65
C SER A 131 -2.41 -5.85 -0.57
N VAL A 132 -1.90 -6.62 -1.53
CA VAL A 132 -2.00 -8.09 -1.54
C VAL A 132 -1.22 -8.70 -0.40
N GLY A 133 -0.03 -8.16 -0.08
CA GLY A 133 0.77 -8.58 1.07
C GLY A 133 0.02 -8.36 2.37
N ALA A 134 -0.50 -7.15 2.59
CA ALA A 134 -1.28 -6.82 3.77
C ALA A 134 -2.52 -7.73 3.93
N ILE A 135 -3.33 -7.90 2.87
CA ILE A 135 -4.53 -8.74 2.89
C ILE A 135 -4.18 -10.22 3.15
N SER A 136 -3.12 -10.72 2.51
CA SER A 136 -2.71 -12.12 2.65
C SER A 136 -2.27 -12.46 4.06
N LEU A 137 -1.71 -11.51 4.79
CA LEU A 137 -1.19 -11.69 6.15
C LEU A 137 -2.25 -11.46 7.22
N ALA A 138 -3.21 -10.57 6.96
CA ALA A 138 -4.32 -10.24 7.85
C ALA A 138 -5.09 -11.46 8.34
N TRP A 139 -5.21 -12.46 7.46
CA TRP A 139 -6.00 -13.65 7.68
C TRP A 139 -5.12 -14.88 7.89
N GLY A 140 -3.85 -14.75 8.24
CA GLY A 140 -3.00 -15.88 8.61
C GLY A 140 -1.76 -16.04 7.74
N LYS A 141 -1.06 -17.17 7.91
CA LYS A 141 0.17 -17.44 7.16
C LYS A 141 -0.16 -17.86 5.72
N PRO A 142 0.43 -17.20 4.71
CA PRO A 142 0.30 -17.65 3.33
C PRO A 142 0.84 -19.08 3.17
N ILE A 143 0.19 -19.88 2.34
CA ILE A 143 0.56 -21.25 2.06
C ILE A 143 1.45 -21.25 0.82
N HIS A 144 2.64 -21.84 0.92
CA HIS A 144 3.50 -22.02 -0.25
C HIS A 144 2.90 -23.10 -1.16
N HIS A 145 2.42 -22.69 -2.33
CA HIS A 145 1.71 -23.54 -3.29
C HIS A 145 2.31 -23.37 -4.68
N VAL A 146 3.64 -23.42 -4.75
CA VAL A 146 4.40 -23.31 -6.00
C VAL A 146 4.22 -24.55 -6.85
N GLN A 147 4.25 -25.72 -6.19
CA GLN A 147 3.98 -27.04 -6.74
C GLN A 147 2.78 -27.66 -6.02
N ASN A 148 1.98 -28.40 -6.76
CA ASN A 148 0.88 -29.19 -6.23
C ASN A 148 1.48 -30.42 -5.51
N SER A 149 1.47 -30.39 -4.19
CA SER A 149 1.96 -31.47 -3.33
C SER A 149 0.87 -31.86 -2.34
N GLN A 150 0.87 -33.10 -1.87
CA GLN A 150 -0.10 -33.55 -0.89
C GLN A 150 -0.09 -32.65 0.37
N GLU A 151 1.11 -32.27 0.84
CA GLU A 151 1.27 -31.37 1.98
C GLU A 151 0.62 -30.00 1.75
N SER A 152 0.85 -29.36 0.59
CA SER A 152 0.28 -28.04 0.30
C SER A 152 -1.23 -28.10 0.11
N ASN A 153 -1.76 -29.23 -0.39
CA ASN A 153 -3.19 -29.49 -0.50
C ASN A 153 -3.85 -29.68 0.87
N ASP A 154 -3.22 -30.44 1.75
CA ASP A 154 -3.71 -30.64 3.12
C ASP A 154 -3.72 -29.33 3.90
N GLN A 155 -2.65 -28.52 3.77
CA GLN A 155 -2.59 -27.17 4.34
C GLN A 155 -3.72 -26.26 3.83
N LEU A 156 -4.02 -26.30 2.53
CA LEU A 156 -5.13 -25.55 1.94
C LEU A 156 -6.48 -25.97 2.53
N LEU A 157 -6.75 -27.27 2.63
CA LEU A 157 -8.01 -27.79 3.18
C LEU A 157 -8.17 -27.49 4.68
N VAL A 158 -7.08 -27.58 5.45
CA VAL A 158 -7.05 -27.18 6.86
C VAL A 158 -7.36 -25.69 6.99
N ALA A 159 -6.65 -24.83 6.24
CA ALA A 159 -6.88 -23.39 6.28
C ALA A 159 -8.32 -23.03 5.89
N LEU A 160 -8.89 -23.65 4.85
CA LEU A 160 -10.30 -23.44 4.48
C LEU A 160 -11.24 -23.79 5.62
N THR A 161 -11.02 -24.93 6.28
CA THR A 161 -11.87 -25.39 7.40
C THR A 161 -11.77 -24.44 8.59
N GLU A 162 -10.56 -24.03 8.96
CA GLU A 162 -10.32 -23.05 10.02
C GLU A 162 -11.02 -21.72 9.72
N LYS A 163 -10.84 -21.18 8.50
CA LYS A 163 -11.44 -19.90 8.09
C LYS A 163 -12.95 -19.91 7.98
N LEU A 164 -13.55 -21.08 7.82
CA LEU A 164 -14.99 -21.24 7.79
C LEU A 164 -15.62 -21.36 9.17
N THR A 165 -14.82 -21.52 10.22
CA THR A 165 -15.33 -21.65 11.58
C THR A 165 -16.00 -20.34 12.02
N GLY A 166 -17.29 -20.42 12.35
CA GLY A 166 -18.08 -19.24 12.77
C GLY A 166 -18.53 -18.32 11.62
N VAL A 167 -18.31 -18.70 10.36
CA VAL A 167 -18.76 -17.91 9.20
C VAL A 167 -20.21 -18.22 8.88
N GLU A 168 -21.03 -17.17 8.80
CA GLU A 168 -22.40 -17.26 8.30
C GLU A 168 -22.42 -17.58 6.80
N ARG A 169 -23.25 -18.55 6.40
CA ARG A 169 -23.32 -19.01 5.01
C ARG A 169 -24.02 -17.99 4.14
N SER A 170 -23.41 -17.66 3.01
CA SER A 170 -24.01 -16.78 2.01
C SER A 170 -25.31 -17.36 1.46
N THR A 171 -26.32 -16.51 1.36
CA THR A 171 -27.61 -16.80 0.71
C THR A 171 -27.67 -16.30 -0.73
N VAL A 172 -26.62 -15.63 -1.20
CA VAL A 172 -26.54 -15.09 -2.56
C VAL A 172 -26.42 -16.25 -3.55
N SER A 173 -27.06 -16.12 -4.71
CA SER A 173 -26.97 -17.13 -5.77
C SER A 173 -25.57 -17.16 -6.39
N MET A 174 -25.14 -18.33 -6.86
CA MET A 174 -23.88 -18.47 -7.59
C MET A 174 -23.86 -17.53 -8.81
N PRO A 175 -22.81 -16.73 -9.00
CA PRO A 175 -22.70 -15.81 -10.12
C PRO A 175 -22.53 -16.57 -11.45
N THR A 176 -22.86 -15.89 -12.56
CA THR A 176 -22.62 -16.37 -13.92
C THR A 176 -21.36 -15.74 -14.51
N LEU A 177 -20.86 -16.31 -15.61
CA LEU A 177 -19.77 -15.73 -16.39
C LEU A 177 -20.32 -15.00 -17.63
N ASP A 178 -19.86 -13.78 -17.87
CA ASP A 178 -20.08 -12.99 -19.09
C ASP A 178 -18.96 -13.15 -20.12
N THR A 179 -17.83 -13.73 -19.71
CA THR A 179 -16.67 -14.05 -20.56
C THR A 179 -16.21 -15.49 -20.31
N VAL A 180 -15.30 -16.01 -21.14
CA VAL A 180 -14.77 -17.37 -20.96
C VAL A 180 -14.00 -17.48 -19.64
N GLU A 181 -14.27 -18.53 -18.84
CA GLU A 181 -13.61 -18.77 -17.55
C GLU A 181 -12.08 -18.71 -17.71
N GLY A 182 -11.41 -18.00 -16.80
CA GLY A 182 -9.95 -17.86 -16.79
C GLY A 182 -9.38 -16.96 -17.88
N SER A 183 -10.19 -16.38 -18.77
CA SER A 183 -9.70 -15.46 -19.79
C SER A 183 -9.04 -14.23 -19.18
N GLY A 184 -7.97 -13.77 -19.84
CA GLY A 184 -7.25 -12.57 -19.46
C GLY A 184 -8.01 -11.29 -19.80
N LEU A 185 -7.59 -10.18 -19.20
CA LEU A 185 -8.18 -8.88 -19.44
C LEU A 185 -7.95 -8.45 -20.89
N LYS A 186 -9.03 -8.07 -21.59
CA LYS A 186 -8.97 -7.48 -22.92
C LYS A 186 -9.21 -5.98 -22.80
N THR A 187 -8.15 -5.20 -22.55
CA THR A 187 -8.23 -3.74 -22.52
C THR A 187 -7.95 -3.12 -23.87
N GLU A 188 -8.44 -1.90 -24.04
CA GLU A 188 -8.18 -1.04 -25.20
C GLU A 188 -7.58 0.26 -24.65
N LYS A 189 -6.32 0.23 -24.21
CA LYS A 189 -5.66 1.44 -23.69
C LYS A 189 -5.68 2.52 -24.78
N THR A 190 -6.54 3.52 -24.62
CA THR A 190 -6.66 4.64 -25.56
C THR A 190 -5.90 5.84 -25.04
N GLN A 191 -5.14 6.49 -25.93
CA GLN A 191 -4.51 7.77 -25.62
C GLN A 191 -5.58 8.81 -25.33
N GLY A 192 -5.33 9.64 -24.32
CA GLY A 192 -6.23 10.69 -23.89
C GLY A 192 -5.52 12.02 -23.74
N SER A 193 -6.26 13.11 -23.93
CA SER A 193 -5.69 14.47 -23.95
C SER A 193 -6.42 15.48 -23.09
N TYR A 194 -7.35 15.04 -22.24
CA TYR A 194 -8.11 15.91 -21.34
C TYR A 194 -8.63 15.17 -20.10
N VAL A 195 -9.02 15.94 -19.09
CA VAL A 195 -9.77 15.47 -17.93
C VAL A 195 -11.25 15.44 -18.29
N CYS A 196 -11.94 14.33 -18.02
CA CYS A 196 -13.38 14.17 -18.22
C CYS A 196 -14.09 14.11 -16.87
N ILE A 197 -15.04 15.02 -16.63
CA ILE A 197 -15.87 15.03 -15.42
C ILE A 197 -17.27 14.56 -15.79
N VAL A 198 -17.71 13.45 -15.22
CA VAL A 198 -19.05 12.87 -15.43
C VAL A 198 -19.86 12.93 -14.15
N TYR A 199 -21.11 13.35 -14.26
CA TYR A 199 -22.01 13.65 -13.15
C TYR A 199 -23.46 13.42 -13.60
N LEU A 200 -24.36 13.23 -12.62
CA LEU A 200 -25.80 13.32 -12.83
C LEU A 200 -26.31 14.72 -12.49
N GLU A 201 -27.58 15.03 -12.79
CA GLU A 201 -28.16 16.37 -12.59
C GLU A 201 -27.97 16.87 -11.16
N GLU A 202 -28.12 16.01 -10.15
CA GLU A 202 -27.93 16.36 -8.75
C GLU A 202 -26.48 16.71 -8.38
N GLY A 203 -25.50 16.22 -9.15
CA GLY A 203 -24.07 16.46 -8.93
C GLY A 203 -23.50 17.67 -9.69
N VAL A 204 -24.33 18.43 -10.42
CA VAL A 204 -23.88 19.49 -11.34
C VAL A 204 -23.10 20.61 -10.66
N GLU A 205 -23.52 21.04 -9.46
CA GLU A 205 -22.85 22.14 -8.75
C GLU A 205 -21.47 21.72 -8.23
N VAL A 206 -21.35 20.49 -7.73
CA VAL A 206 -20.05 19.90 -7.38
C VAL A 206 -19.16 19.78 -8.62
N ALA A 207 -19.71 19.31 -9.74
CA ALA A 207 -18.96 19.18 -10.98
C ALA A 207 -18.42 20.53 -11.49
N LYS A 208 -19.22 21.60 -11.41
CA LYS A 208 -18.80 22.97 -11.73
C LYS A 208 -17.69 23.45 -10.80
N MET A 209 -17.87 23.26 -9.49
CA MET A 209 -16.88 23.63 -8.47
C MET A 209 -15.53 22.94 -8.73
N VAL A 210 -15.56 21.62 -8.92
CA VAL A 210 -14.40 20.78 -9.23
C VAL A 210 -13.70 21.24 -10.51
N LYS A 211 -14.45 21.54 -11.58
CA LYS A 211 -13.90 22.08 -12.83
C LYS A 211 -13.15 23.41 -12.61
N SER A 212 -13.71 24.31 -11.79
CA SER A 212 -13.10 25.60 -11.46
C SER A 212 -12.13 25.54 -10.27
N GLY A 213 -11.72 24.34 -9.86
CA GLY A 213 -10.84 24.10 -8.73
C GLY A 213 -9.55 24.91 -8.83
N HIS A 214 -9.29 25.68 -7.79
CA HIS A 214 -8.05 26.41 -7.61
C HIS A 214 -7.51 26.10 -6.21
N GLY A 215 -6.20 25.89 -6.11
CA GLY A 215 -5.56 25.75 -4.81
C GLY A 215 -5.70 27.06 -4.03
N VAL A 216 -5.80 26.94 -2.72
CA VAL A 216 -5.55 28.08 -1.84
C VAL A 216 -4.04 28.09 -1.59
N SER A 217 -3.37 29.22 -1.85
CA SER A 217 -1.96 29.39 -1.48
C SER A 217 -1.83 30.34 -0.30
N ASN A 218 -0.87 30.05 0.56
CA ASN A 218 -0.41 31.01 1.56
C ASN A 218 0.76 31.82 0.99
N MET A 219 0.79 33.12 1.31
CA MET A 219 1.90 34.04 1.04
C MET A 219 2.37 34.17 -0.42
N GLY A 220 1.46 34.22 -1.38
CA GLY A 220 1.82 34.55 -2.76
C GLY A 220 2.59 33.46 -3.51
N ALA A 221 2.69 32.24 -2.98
CA ALA A 221 3.08 31.07 -3.76
C ALA A 221 2.03 30.82 -4.86
N ALA A 222 2.47 30.38 -6.05
CA ALA A 222 1.54 30.04 -7.12
C ALA A 222 0.70 28.84 -6.70
N ALA A 223 -0.62 29.04 -6.56
CA ALA A 223 -1.54 27.95 -6.32
C ALA A 223 -1.67 27.08 -7.58
N ASN A 224 -1.58 25.77 -7.41
CA ASN A 224 -1.93 24.84 -8.48
C ASN A 224 -3.42 25.01 -8.84
N THR A 225 -3.75 24.99 -10.12
CA THR A 225 -5.12 25.12 -10.60
C THR A 225 -5.36 24.13 -11.73
N LEU A 226 -6.59 23.63 -11.83
CA LEU A 226 -6.97 22.73 -12.91
C LEU A 226 -7.12 23.44 -14.26
N ASN A 227 -7.07 24.78 -14.29
CA ASN A 227 -7.01 25.53 -15.55
C ASN A 227 -5.76 25.22 -16.39
N GLN A 228 -4.74 24.58 -15.81
CA GLN A 228 -3.54 24.14 -16.51
C GLN A 228 -3.78 22.90 -17.39
N VAL A 229 -4.89 22.18 -17.22
CA VAL A 229 -5.24 20.99 -18.00
C VAL A 229 -6.56 21.20 -18.74
N PRO A 230 -6.72 20.69 -19.97
CA PRO A 230 -7.99 20.76 -20.67
C PRO A 230 -9.03 19.87 -19.97
N ILE A 231 -10.18 20.45 -19.62
CA ILE A 231 -11.28 19.75 -18.94
C ILE A 231 -12.53 19.76 -19.81
N LYS A 232 -13.18 18.61 -19.95
CA LYS A 232 -14.49 18.46 -20.58
C LYS A 232 -15.50 17.91 -19.59
N MET A 233 -16.69 18.51 -19.60
CA MET A 233 -17.82 18.08 -18.79
C MET A 233 -18.68 17.11 -19.61
N GLY A 234 -19.10 16.03 -18.98
CA GLY A 234 -20.09 15.12 -19.54
C GLY A 234 -21.48 15.74 -19.62
N ASP A 235 -22.32 15.14 -20.46
CA ASP A 235 -23.76 15.39 -20.50
C ASP A 235 -24.44 14.50 -19.45
N PRO A 236 -25.14 15.08 -18.44
CA PRO A 236 -25.84 14.32 -17.42
C PRO A 236 -27.00 13.50 -17.99
N LYS A 237 -27.54 13.83 -19.17
CA LYS A 237 -28.65 13.12 -19.83
C LYS A 237 -28.20 12.17 -20.93
N GLY A 238 -27.17 12.56 -21.70
CA GLY A 238 -26.62 11.79 -22.82
C GLY A 238 -25.57 10.75 -22.43
N SER A 239 -25.11 9.94 -23.39
CA SER A 239 -24.01 8.99 -23.17
C SER A 239 -22.65 9.68 -23.23
N ASN A 240 -21.77 9.42 -22.26
CA ASN A 240 -20.42 9.99 -22.23
C ASN A 240 -19.32 9.03 -22.69
N ILE A 241 -19.67 7.89 -23.31
CA ILE A 241 -18.72 6.82 -23.66
C ILE A 241 -17.56 7.32 -24.54
N GLU A 242 -17.85 8.03 -25.63
CA GLU A 242 -16.79 8.55 -26.52
C GLU A 242 -15.95 9.64 -25.85
N LEU A 243 -16.56 10.44 -24.97
CA LEU A 243 -15.86 11.43 -24.15
C LEU A 243 -14.88 10.74 -23.17
N ILE A 244 -15.30 9.64 -22.56
CA ILE A 244 -14.47 8.85 -21.64
C ILE A 244 -13.32 8.19 -22.41
N LYS A 245 -13.57 7.62 -23.59
CA LYS A 245 -12.51 7.03 -24.43
C LYS A 245 -11.41 8.02 -24.77
N GLY A 246 -11.75 9.29 -25.05
CA GLY A 246 -10.78 10.34 -25.39
C GLY A 246 -10.11 11.02 -24.19
N CYS A 247 -10.52 10.72 -22.96
CA CYS A 247 -9.94 11.35 -21.76
C CYS A 247 -8.68 10.64 -21.28
N LYS A 248 -7.83 11.34 -20.53
CA LYS A 248 -6.67 10.77 -19.82
C LYS A 248 -7.03 10.46 -18.37
N VAL A 249 -7.76 11.37 -17.73
CA VAL A 249 -8.26 11.26 -16.36
C VAL A 249 -9.79 11.31 -16.39
N PHE A 250 -10.43 10.36 -15.72
CA PHE A 250 -11.87 10.25 -15.58
C PHE A 250 -12.27 10.56 -14.13
N ILE A 251 -13.15 11.54 -13.96
CA ILE A 251 -13.61 12.04 -12.66
C ILE A 251 -15.12 11.82 -12.56
N PRO A 252 -15.58 10.72 -11.95
CA PRO A 252 -16.98 10.52 -11.64
C PRO A 252 -17.37 11.27 -10.36
N ILE A 253 -18.41 12.11 -10.45
CA ILE A 253 -19.07 12.72 -9.29
C ILE A 253 -20.09 11.72 -8.76
N LEU A 254 -19.77 11.12 -7.61
CA LEU A 254 -20.54 10.08 -6.97
C LEU A 254 -21.66 10.68 -6.11
N THR A 255 -22.87 10.20 -6.34
CA THR A 255 -24.11 10.46 -5.58
C THR A 255 -24.85 9.14 -5.36
N SER A 256 -25.90 9.14 -4.56
CA SER A 256 -26.82 8.01 -4.41
C SER A 256 -27.49 7.67 -5.74
N GLY A 257 -27.82 8.68 -6.57
CA GLY A 257 -28.32 8.45 -7.92
C GLY A 257 -27.28 7.81 -8.85
N TYR A 258 -26.00 8.18 -8.70
CA TYR A 258 -24.91 7.63 -9.52
C TYR A 258 -24.76 6.12 -9.35
N GLN A 259 -24.83 5.60 -8.12
CA GLN A 259 -24.75 4.16 -7.86
C GLN A 259 -25.94 3.36 -8.42
N ASP A 260 -27.12 3.98 -8.54
CA ASP A 260 -28.34 3.31 -8.99
C ASP A 260 -28.51 3.39 -10.53
N SER A 261 -27.72 4.22 -11.20
CA SER A 261 -27.80 4.47 -12.64
C SER A 261 -27.03 3.42 -13.47
N SER A 262 -27.76 2.71 -14.34
CA SER A 262 -27.15 1.76 -15.29
C SER A 262 -26.20 2.48 -16.27
N LYS A 263 -26.56 3.69 -16.70
CA LYS A 263 -25.72 4.56 -17.54
C LYS A 263 -24.37 4.83 -16.84
N CYS A 264 -24.40 5.24 -15.57
CA CYS A 264 -23.18 5.57 -14.84
C CYS A 264 -22.30 4.33 -14.63
N ARG A 265 -22.91 3.17 -14.39
CA ARG A 265 -22.18 1.89 -14.35
C ARG A 265 -21.48 1.57 -15.67
N GLU A 266 -22.18 1.71 -16.80
CA GLU A 266 -21.62 1.48 -18.14
C GLU A 266 -20.47 2.46 -18.46
N GLU A 267 -20.62 3.73 -18.08
CA GLU A 267 -19.58 4.77 -18.21
C GLU A 267 -18.35 4.43 -17.36
N TYR A 268 -18.54 3.98 -16.12
CA TYR A 268 -17.45 3.57 -15.25
C TYR A 268 -16.74 2.31 -15.77
N GLU A 269 -17.49 1.32 -16.27
CA GLU A 269 -16.92 0.13 -16.93
C GLU A 269 -16.16 0.49 -18.21
N CYS A 270 -16.64 1.48 -18.97
CA CYS A 270 -15.90 2.01 -20.12
C CYS A 270 -14.56 2.61 -19.71
N ALA A 271 -14.54 3.44 -18.66
CA ALA A 271 -13.29 4.00 -18.12
C ALA A 271 -12.31 2.90 -17.69
N ARG A 272 -12.81 1.85 -17.00
CA ARG A 272 -12.02 0.68 -16.61
C ARG A 272 -11.47 -0.08 -17.82
N LYS A 273 -12.29 -0.33 -18.85
CA LYS A 273 -11.89 -1.07 -20.07
C LYS A 273 -10.76 -0.37 -20.83
N HIS A 274 -10.77 0.96 -20.84
CA HIS A 274 -9.77 1.78 -21.54
C HIS A 274 -8.63 2.26 -20.62
N GLU A 275 -8.49 1.67 -19.44
CA GLU A 275 -7.41 1.96 -18.47
C GLU A 275 -7.27 3.43 -18.12
N LYS A 276 -8.40 4.13 -17.95
CA LYS A 276 -8.40 5.53 -17.55
C LYS A 276 -8.00 5.66 -16.09
N GLN A 277 -7.27 6.73 -15.77
CA GLN A 277 -7.00 7.09 -14.38
C GLN A 277 -8.30 7.63 -13.76
N ILE A 278 -8.89 6.87 -12.83
CA ILE A 278 -10.17 7.19 -12.22
C ILE A 278 -9.92 7.91 -10.89
N ILE A 279 -10.43 9.14 -10.74
CA ILE A 279 -10.39 9.92 -9.50
C ILE A 279 -11.84 10.16 -9.05
N PRO A 280 -12.40 9.32 -8.16
CA PRO A 280 -13.77 9.48 -7.72
C PRO A 280 -13.92 10.68 -6.78
N VAL A 281 -14.94 11.49 -7.00
CA VAL A 281 -15.33 12.61 -6.12
C VAL A 281 -16.68 12.29 -5.50
N LYS A 282 -16.75 12.21 -4.18
CA LYS A 282 -18.00 12.02 -3.46
C LYS A 282 -18.67 13.38 -3.27
N GLY A 283 -19.70 13.64 -4.09
CA GLY A 283 -20.39 14.93 -4.17
C GLY A 283 -21.46 15.12 -3.09
N GLU A 284 -21.81 14.09 -2.34
CA GLU A 284 -22.75 14.16 -1.22
C GLU A 284 -22.46 13.10 -0.15
N LYS A 285 -23.10 13.22 1.00
CA LYS A 285 -22.94 12.26 2.11
C LYS A 285 -23.82 11.03 1.88
N PHE A 286 -23.22 9.97 1.35
CA PHE A 286 -23.83 8.64 1.26
C PHE A 286 -22.79 7.52 1.46
N TRP A 287 -23.26 6.27 1.59
CA TRP A 287 -22.41 5.09 1.66
C TRP A 287 -22.48 4.31 0.34
N PRO A 288 -21.39 4.23 -0.44
CA PRO A 288 -21.36 3.47 -1.67
C PRO A 288 -21.75 2.00 -1.44
N SER A 289 -22.63 1.47 -2.29
CA SER A 289 -23.10 0.09 -2.25
C SER A 289 -22.95 -0.62 -3.61
N GLY A 290 -23.15 -1.94 -3.62
CA GLY A 290 -23.16 -2.75 -4.84
C GLY A 290 -21.92 -2.57 -5.71
N TRP A 291 -22.13 -2.47 -7.03
CA TRP A 291 -21.06 -2.41 -8.03
C TRP A 291 -20.13 -1.20 -7.80
N LEU A 292 -20.65 -0.09 -7.28
CA LEU A 292 -19.86 1.10 -7.04
C LEU A 292 -18.86 0.86 -5.91
N SER A 293 -19.27 0.18 -4.82
CA SER A 293 -18.35 -0.19 -3.74
C SER A 293 -17.16 -1.00 -4.25
N LEU A 294 -17.40 -1.96 -5.15
CA LEU A 294 -16.32 -2.72 -5.79
C LEU A 294 -15.47 -1.79 -6.68
N GLY A 295 -16.10 -0.99 -7.54
CA GLY A 295 -15.40 -0.12 -8.49
C GLY A 295 -14.49 0.91 -7.84
N ILE A 296 -14.77 1.32 -6.60
CA ILE A 296 -13.92 2.23 -5.81
C ILE A 296 -13.13 1.51 -4.71
N ALA A 297 -13.19 0.18 -4.61
CA ALA A 297 -12.54 -0.57 -3.55
C ALA A 297 -11.03 -0.32 -3.54
N GLY A 298 -10.51 0.10 -2.39
CA GLY A 298 -9.11 0.47 -2.22
C GLY A 298 -8.68 1.77 -2.92
N LYS A 299 -9.54 2.45 -3.70
CA LYS A 299 -9.20 3.75 -4.32
C LYS A 299 -9.35 4.90 -3.32
N LEU A 300 -8.45 5.88 -3.40
CA LEU A 300 -8.67 7.17 -2.76
C LEU A 300 -9.80 7.92 -3.48
N TYR A 301 -10.77 8.44 -2.73
CA TYR A 301 -11.82 9.31 -3.24
C TYR A 301 -11.87 10.60 -2.42
N TYR A 302 -12.30 11.67 -3.05
CA TYR A 302 -12.31 13.01 -2.46
C TYR A 302 -13.73 13.40 -2.08
N GLU A 303 -13.99 13.62 -0.80
CA GLU A 303 -15.27 14.17 -0.35
C GLU A 303 -15.27 15.68 -0.58
N LEU A 304 -16.06 16.12 -1.57
CA LEU A 304 -16.20 17.51 -2.00
C LEU A 304 -17.69 17.80 -2.19
N THR A 305 -18.38 18.15 -1.10
CA THR A 305 -19.84 18.29 -1.11
C THR A 305 -20.32 19.68 -1.52
N ASP A 306 -19.55 20.71 -1.16
CA ASP A 306 -19.86 22.10 -1.41
C ASP A 306 -18.59 22.96 -1.28
N SER A 307 -18.68 24.23 -1.70
CA SER A 307 -17.54 25.13 -1.67
C SER A 307 -17.06 25.47 -0.26
N ASN A 308 -17.94 25.46 0.74
CA ASN A 308 -17.51 25.72 2.11
C ASN A 308 -16.62 24.57 2.61
N GLN A 309 -17.08 23.33 2.46
CA GLN A 309 -16.30 22.15 2.86
C GLN A 309 -15.02 21.99 2.03
N ALA A 310 -15.09 22.19 0.71
CA ALA A 310 -13.95 21.97 -0.19
C ALA A 310 -12.78 22.94 0.05
N TYR A 311 -13.08 24.16 0.51
CA TYR A 311 -12.12 25.24 0.73
C TYR A 311 -11.88 25.57 2.20
N THR A 312 -12.60 24.93 3.13
CA THR A 312 -12.26 25.01 4.55
C THR A 312 -10.90 24.35 4.75
N PRO A 313 -9.89 25.07 5.26
CA PRO A 313 -8.59 24.48 5.52
C PRO A 313 -8.72 23.35 6.54
N HIS A 314 -7.89 22.31 6.36
CA HIS A 314 -7.78 21.29 7.39
C HIS A 314 -7.34 21.96 8.71
N LYS A 315 -7.92 21.55 9.84
CA LYS A 315 -7.62 22.14 11.16
C LYS A 315 -6.11 22.19 11.40
N ASN A 316 -5.54 23.31 11.86
CA ASN A 316 -4.09 23.52 12.03
C ASN A 316 -3.24 23.45 10.73
N VAL A 317 -3.88 23.49 9.56
CA VAL A 317 -3.24 23.47 8.22
C VAL A 317 -3.89 24.53 7.32
N PRO A 318 -3.65 25.83 7.56
CA PRO A 318 -4.34 26.91 6.84
C PRO A 318 -4.03 26.95 5.33
N ASP A 319 -3.00 26.27 4.86
CA ASP A 319 -2.52 26.18 3.46
C ASP A 319 -2.98 24.92 2.69
N SER A 320 -3.72 24.02 3.31
CA SER A 320 -4.22 22.80 2.64
C SER A 320 -5.70 22.64 2.89
N THR A 321 -6.43 22.48 1.80
CA THR A 321 -7.87 22.22 1.78
C THR A 321 -8.13 20.89 1.06
N PRO A 322 -9.30 20.27 1.25
CA PRO A 322 -9.73 19.13 0.43
C PRO A 322 -9.59 19.40 -1.09
N MET A 323 -9.83 20.64 -1.54
CA MET A 323 -9.63 21.03 -2.93
C MET A 323 -8.15 20.99 -3.35
N ASN A 324 -7.20 21.44 -2.51
CA ASN A 324 -5.77 21.34 -2.83
C ASN A 324 -5.34 19.88 -3.04
N ASP A 325 -5.80 18.97 -2.17
CA ASP A 325 -5.46 17.54 -2.25
C ASP A 325 -6.02 16.90 -3.52
N PHE A 326 -7.26 17.26 -3.89
CA PHE A 326 -7.91 16.83 -5.11
C PHE A 326 -7.18 17.34 -6.37
N ILE A 327 -6.83 18.64 -6.43
CA ILE A 327 -6.12 19.23 -7.57
C ILE A 327 -4.78 18.53 -7.79
N PHE A 328 -4.04 18.30 -6.70
CA PHE A 328 -2.76 17.59 -6.76
C PHE A 328 -2.91 16.21 -7.40
N ALA A 329 -3.91 15.43 -6.98
CA ALA A 329 -4.14 14.11 -7.54
C ALA A 329 -4.55 14.13 -9.01
N VAL A 330 -5.38 15.09 -9.44
CA VAL A 330 -5.73 15.25 -10.85
C VAL A 330 -4.51 15.59 -11.69
N LEU A 331 -3.67 16.53 -11.24
CA LEU A 331 -2.46 16.91 -11.97
C LEU A 331 -1.47 15.75 -12.07
N THR A 332 -1.24 15.02 -10.96
CA THR A 332 -0.39 13.81 -10.97
C THR A 332 -0.93 12.74 -11.93
N ALA A 333 -2.23 12.44 -11.88
CA ALA A 333 -2.83 11.47 -12.80
C ALA A 333 -2.78 11.93 -14.26
N TYR A 334 -2.82 13.24 -14.50
CA TYR A 334 -2.76 13.82 -15.83
C TYR A 334 -1.35 13.81 -16.45
N GLU A 335 -0.28 13.80 -15.64
CA GLU A 335 1.08 13.57 -16.15
C GLU A 335 1.22 12.15 -16.74
N GLY A 336 0.62 11.16 -16.08
CA GLY A 336 0.41 9.79 -16.59
C GLY A 336 1.48 8.78 -16.18
N GLU A 337 1.06 7.52 -16.10
CA GLU A 337 1.87 6.40 -15.58
C GLU A 337 2.43 5.48 -16.67
N LEU A 338 3.64 4.96 -16.43
CA LEU A 338 4.18 3.86 -17.23
C LEU A 338 3.36 2.60 -16.94
N SER A 339 3.03 1.84 -17.98
CA SER A 339 2.45 0.51 -17.83
C SER A 339 3.41 -0.45 -17.13
N GLU A 340 2.88 -1.49 -16.49
CA GLU A 340 3.70 -2.48 -15.79
C GLU A 340 4.77 -3.12 -16.67
N GLU A 341 4.45 -3.37 -17.94
CA GLU A 341 5.41 -3.91 -18.90
C GLU A 341 6.55 -2.91 -19.19
N GLU A 342 6.25 -1.61 -19.27
CA GLU A 342 7.25 -0.56 -19.43
C GLU A 342 8.12 -0.45 -18.17
N ARG A 343 7.53 -0.59 -16.98
CA ARG A 343 8.25 -0.57 -15.69
C ARG A 343 9.22 -1.75 -15.57
N GLU A 344 8.73 -2.96 -15.83
CA GLU A 344 9.55 -4.17 -15.77
C GLU A 344 10.70 -4.12 -16.78
N LYS A 345 10.43 -3.66 -18.02
CA LYS A 345 11.48 -3.46 -19.04
C LYS A 345 12.53 -2.46 -18.58
N ALA A 346 12.12 -1.36 -17.94
CA ALA A 346 13.04 -0.36 -17.41
C ALA A 346 13.91 -0.94 -16.28
N ASP A 347 13.33 -1.70 -15.36
CA ASP A 347 14.04 -2.37 -14.26
C ASP A 347 15.06 -3.39 -14.81
N ILE A 348 14.64 -4.25 -15.74
CA ILE A 348 15.50 -5.24 -16.40
C ILE A 348 16.66 -4.53 -17.11
N ALA A 349 16.38 -3.46 -17.87
CA ALA A 349 17.40 -2.70 -18.58
C ALA A 349 18.42 -2.06 -17.63
N ALA A 350 17.94 -1.48 -16.52
CA ALA A 350 18.80 -0.85 -15.51
C ALA A 350 19.69 -1.88 -14.80
N LEU A 351 19.15 -3.03 -14.40
CA LEU A 351 19.91 -4.12 -13.79
C LEU A 351 20.92 -4.71 -14.76
N THR A 352 20.50 -4.96 -16.00
CA THR A 352 21.37 -5.50 -17.06
C THR A 352 22.55 -4.57 -17.34
N LYS A 353 22.29 -3.26 -17.43
CA LYS A 353 23.36 -2.27 -17.61
C LYS A 353 24.39 -2.34 -16.47
N LYS A 354 23.95 -2.34 -15.22
CA LYS A 354 24.83 -2.46 -14.05
C LYS A 354 25.60 -3.79 -14.03
N ILE A 355 24.95 -4.88 -14.45
CA ILE A 355 25.58 -6.20 -14.56
C ILE A 355 26.71 -6.17 -15.59
N GLU A 356 26.49 -5.63 -16.79
CA GLU A 356 27.53 -5.56 -17.83
C GLU A 356 28.70 -4.65 -17.40
N GLU A 357 28.44 -3.55 -16.68
CA GLU A 357 29.48 -2.69 -16.09
C GLU A 357 30.38 -3.42 -15.08
N VAL A 358 29.82 -4.33 -14.29
CA VAL A 358 30.56 -5.13 -13.29
C VAL A 358 31.24 -6.34 -13.94
N LYS A 359 30.55 -7.02 -14.86
CA LYS A 359 31.03 -8.20 -15.57
C LYS A 359 32.35 -7.94 -16.31
N GLY A 360 32.50 -6.77 -16.93
CA GLY A 360 33.77 -6.37 -17.57
C GLY A 360 34.96 -6.23 -16.61
N LYS A 361 34.72 -6.22 -15.30
CA LYS A 361 35.75 -6.12 -14.25
C LYS A 361 36.06 -7.45 -13.57
N LEU A 362 35.31 -8.51 -13.85
CA LEU A 362 35.47 -9.84 -13.25
C LEU A 362 36.24 -10.79 -14.15
N ASP A 363 36.98 -11.73 -13.55
CA ASP A 363 37.74 -12.74 -14.28
C ASP A 363 36.89 -13.99 -14.62
N GLU A 364 35.88 -14.29 -13.80
CA GLU A 364 34.95 -15.41 -13.97
C GLU A 364 33.50 -14.92 -14.05
N TRP A 365 32.71 -15.53 -14.95
CA TRP A 365 31.28 -15.23 -15.12
C TRP A 365 30.47 -16.50 -15.43
N PRO A 366 29.30 -16.72 -14.79
CA PRO A 366 28.74 -15.93 -13.69
C PRO A 366 29.58 -16.06 -12.40
N PRO A 367 29.54 -15.05 -11.51
CA PRO A 367 30.19 -15.12 -10.21
C PRO A 367 29.63 -16.29 -9.39
N LYS A 368 30.42 -16.78 -8.42
CA LYS A 368 29.94 -17.79 -7.47
C LYS A 368 28.76 -17.23 -6.66
N PRO A 369 27.64 -17.96 -6.54
CA PRO A 369 26.53 -17.54 -5.71
C PRO A 369 26.98 -17.34 -4.26
N ARG A 370 26.57 -16.23 -3.64
CA ARG A 370 26.81 -16.00 -2.22
C ARG A 370 26.03 -16.99 -1.34
N ASN A 371 26.56 -17.27 -0.15
CA ASN A 371 25.75 -17.90 0.90
C ASN A 371 24.67 -16.92 1.37
N GLN A 372 23.40 -17.31 1.27
CA GLN A 372 22.25 -16.47 1.63
C GLN A 372 21.99 -16.39 3.15
N GLU A 373 22.92 -16.86 3.98
CA GLU A 373 22.70 -17.15 5.41
C GLU A 373 22.83 -15.96 6.37
N GLU A 374 23.11 -14.74 5.91
CA GLU A 374 23.12 -13.57 6.82
C GLU A 374 21.70 -13.15 7.19
N GLN A 375 21.15 -13.83 8.19
CA GLN A 375 19.90 -13.45 8.84
C GLN A 375 20.09 -12.09 9.51
N ARG A 376 19.12 -11.19 9.29
CA ARG A 376 19.04 -9.94 10.06
C ARG A 376 18.95 -10.25 11.55
N SER A 377 19.69 -9.50 12.36
CA SER A 377 19.54 -9.59 13.81
C SER A 377 18.18 -9.04 14.24
N THR A 378 17.77 -9.32 15.48
CA THR A 378 16.58 -8.68 16.06
C THR A 378 16.87 -7.22 16.43
N PRO A 379 15.85 -6.34 16.46
CA PRO A 379 16.01 -4.98 16.97
C PRO A 379 16.56 -4.96 18.41
N PRO A 380 17.28 -3.90 18.81
CA PRO A 380 17.76 -3.76 20.18
C PRO A 380 16.58 -3.73 21.18
N PRO A 381 16.76 -4.29 22.39
CA PRO A 381 15.72 -4.28 23.41
C PRO A 381 15.47 -2.86 23.94
N PRO A 382 14.30 -2.60 24.56
CA PRO A 382 13.84 -1.26 24.95
C PRO A 382 14.86 -0.46 25.77
N GLU A 383 15.59 -1.13 26.67
CA GLU A 383 16.55 -0.50 27.59
C GLU A 383 17.78 0.07 26.87
N LYS A 384 18.04 -0.38 25.63
CA LYS A 384 19.12 0.12 24.78
C LYS A 384 18.64 1.17 23.78
N LEU A 385 17.34 1.39 23.66
CA LEU A 385 16.79 2.39 22.75
C LEU A 385 16.86 3.81 23.34
N VAL A 386 16.91 3.92 24.66
CA VAL A 386 16.94 5.19 25.37
C VAL A 386 18.04 5.18 26.44
N THR A 387 18.81 6.25 26.56
CA THR A 387 19.83 6.38 27.60
C THR A 387 19.22 6.36 29.01
N GLN A 388 19.85 5.59 29.91
CA GLN A 388 19.46 5.53 31.32
C GLN A 388 20.17 6.63 32.10
N ASP A 389 19.51 7.78 32.20
CA ASP A 389 20.05 8.92 32.94
C ASP A 389 19.78 8.81 34.43
N THR A 390 20.83 9.05 35.23
CA THR A 390 20.77 9.10 36.70
C THR A 390 20.81 10.53 37.25
N GLU A 391 21.08 11.54 36.41
CA GLU A 391 21.17 12.95 36.79
C GLU A 391 20.04 13.78 36.16
N ASN A 392 19.46 14.70 36.93
CA ASN A 392 18.48 15.68 36.45
C ASN A 392 19.18 16.71 35.56
N LEU A 393 19.34 16.38 34.28
CA LEU A 393 19.93 17.29 33.31
C LEU A 393 18.95 18.44 33.01
N PRO A 394 19.37 19.71 33.08
CA PRO A 394 18.50 20.83 32.76
C PRO A 394 18.17 20.81 31.26
N PHE A 395 16.93 20.46 30.93
CA PHE A 395 16.42 20.52 29.57
C PHE A 395 15.50 21.73 29.42
N ASN A 396 15.88 22.69 28.57
CA ASN A 396 14.95 23.72 28.13
C ASN A 396 14.18 23.18 26.93
N TYR A 397 12.92 22.78 27.14
CA TYR A 397 12.04 22.41 26.03
C TYR A 397 11.70 23.68 25.26
N ILE A 398 12.26 23.79 24.06
CA ILE A 398 11.86 24.81 23.09
C ILE A 398 10.68 24.23 22.33
N LYS A 399 9.49 24.76 22.60
CA LYS A 399 8.31 24.44 21.81
C LYS A 399 8.47 25.09 20.44
N TYR A 400 8.57 24.27 19.40
CA TYR A 400 8.58 24.78 18.03
C TYR A 400 7.14 24.98 17.57
N GLU A 401 6.73 26.22 17.36
CA GLU A 401 5.53 26.52 16.57
C GLU A 401 5.97 26.67 15.12
N VAL A 402 5.98 25.55 14.40
CA VAL A 402 6.30 25.56 12.96
C VAL A 402 5.09 26.13 12.23
N THR A 403 5.16 27.40 11.85
CA THR A 403 4.25 27.98 10.86
C THR A 403 4.62 27.41 9.49
N ARG A 404 3.69 26.78 8.79
CA ARG A 404 3.94 25.97 7.57
C ARG A 404 4.55 26.68 6.36
N MET A 405 4.83 27.97 6.46
CA MET A 405 5.50 28.75 5.42
C MET A 405 6.90 28.22 5.03
N SER A 406 7.50 27.35 5.85
CA SER A 406 8.78 26.67 5.59
C SER A 406 8.65 25.14 5.45
N PHE A 407 7.43 24.61 5.37
CA PHE A 407 7.17 23.18 5.38
C PHE A 407 7.36 22.55 4.00
N ASN A 408 8.22 21.55 3.89
CA ASN A 408 8.29 20.70 2.70
C ASN A 408 7.36 19.50 2.91
N PRO A 409 6.34 19.30 2.05
CA PRO A 409 5.51 18.11 2.15
C PRO A 409 6.35 16.83 2.01
N PRO A 410 5.87 15.70 2.58
CA PRO A 410 6.48 14.41 2.30
C PRO A 410 6.62 14.26 0.79
N LYS A 411 7.78 13.85 0.31
CA LYS A 411 7.90 13.54 -1.13
C LYS A 411 6.94 12.38 -1.43
N PRO A 412 6.33 12.37 -2.63
CA PRO A 412 5.38 11.32 -3.00
C PRO A 412 6.04 9.93 -2.90
N LEU A 413 5.27 8.93 -2.48
CA LEU A 413 5.72 7.52 -2.41
C LEU A 413 6.01 6.95 -3.78
N PHE A 414 5.29 7.44 -4.78
CA PHE A 414 5.40 7.03 -6.15
C PHE A 414 6.01 8.16 -6.97
N ASP A 415 6.74 7.83 -8.02
CA ASP A 415 7.17 8.83 -8.98
C ASP A 415 5.97 9.28 -9.80
N LYS A 416 6.20 10.23 -10.71
CA LYS A 416 5.19 10.68 -11.67
C LYS A 416 4.63 9.54 -12.55
N HIS A 417 5.17 8.33 -12.44
CA HIS A 417 4.79 7.15 -13.20
C HIS A 417 4.14 6.04 -12.36
N GLY A 418 3.79 6.31 -11.10
CA GLY A 418 3.16 5.33 -10.22
C GLY A 418 4.12 4.21 -9.77
N ILE A 419 5.43 4.39 -9.97
CA ILE A 419 6.46 3.47 -9.49
C ILE A 419 6.79 3.86 -8.06
N PRO A 420 6.80 2.94 -7.08
CA PRO A 420 7.38 3.22 -5.79
C PRO A 420 8.77 3.82 -5.99
N ILE A 421 8.94 5.10 -5.63
CA ILE A 421 10.29 5.67 -5.53
C ILE A 421 10.92 4.88 -4.40
N GLU A 422 12.12 4.35 -4.63
CA GLU A 422 12.93 3.75 -3.58
C GLU A 422 13.41 4.89 -2.66
N GLN A 423 12.47 5.46 -1.93
CA GLN A 423 12.63 6.60 -1.05
C GLN A 423 12.58 6.09 0.37
N LYS A 424 13.75 5.98 0.98
CA LYS A 424 13.80 5.68 2.41
C LYS A 424 13.24 6.83 3.23
N PHE A 425 12.09 6.59 3.86
CA PHE A 425 11.63 7.33 5.02
C PHE A 425 12.35 6.79 6.25
N ASP A 426 12.61 7.68 7.19
CA ASP A 426 13.11 7.27 8.49
C ASP A 426 11.97 6.65 9.30
N ILE A 427 10.80 7.31 9.29
CA ILE A 427 9.68 7.01 10.19
C ILE A 427 8.37 6.96 9.39
N MET A 428 7.59 5.90 9.55
CA MET A 428 6.15 5.88 9.23
C MET A 428 5.34 6.17 10.49
N LEU A 429 4.39 7.10 10.46
CA LEU A 429 3.42 7.29 11.53
C LEU A 429 2.14 6.50 11.21
N SER A 430 1.78 5.54 12.06
CA SER A 430 0.55 4.76 11.95
C SER A 430 -0.39 5.11 13.09
N TYR A 431 -1.58 5.61 12.74
CA TYR A 431 -2.52 6.18 13.70
C TYR A 431 -3.96 6.04 13.23
N GLN A 432 -4.90 6.28 14.13
CA GLN A 432 -6.31 6.38 13.77
C GLN A 432 -6.67 7.85 13.53
N TRP A 433 -7.47 8.11 12.48
CA TRP A 433 -7.76 9.46 11.97
C TRP A 433 -8.30 10.48 13.00
N ASP A 434 -8.94 10.07 14.09
CA ASP A 434 -9.51 11.02 15.07
C ASP A 434 -8.42 11.74 15.86
N ILE A 435 -7.20 11.19 15.94
CA ILE A 435 -6.05 11.79 16.63
C ILE A 435 -5.08 12.47 15.65
N GLN A 436 -5.50 12.72 14.42
CA GLN A 436 -4.68 13.32 13.37
C GLN A 436 -4.01 14.62 13.82
N ASP A 437 -4.70 15.47 14.60
CA ASP A 437 -4.11 16.71 15.15
C ASP A 437 -2.88 16.45 16.01
N PHE A 438 -2.92 15.44 16.88
CA PHE A 438 -1.79 15.08 17.73
C PHE A 438 -0.63 14.54 16.91
N VAL A 439 -0.93 13.67 15.94
CA VAL A 439 0.07 13.03 15.08
C VAL A 439 0.79 14.06 14.20
N ARG A 440 0.08 15.09 13.71
CA ARG A 440 0.68 16.21 12.99
C ARG A 440 1.71 16.97 13.84
N ASN A 441 1.43 17.18 15.13
CA ASN A 441 2.38 17.82 16.03
C ASN A 441 3.64 16.97 16.21
N VAL A 442 3.49 15.63 16.33
CA VAL A 442 4.63 14.71 16.37
C VAL A 442 5.41 14.76 15.07
N TYR A 443 4.74 14.75 13.91
CA TYR A 443 5.38 14.89 12.60
C TYR A 443 6.24 16.17 12.54
N MET A 444 5.69 17.32 12.94
CA MET A 444 6.40 18.60 12.93
C MET A 444 7.64 18.57 13.83
N GLU A 445 7.51 18.00 15.03
CA GLU A 445 8.64 17.83 15.95
C GLU A 445 9.71 16.87 15.40
N MET A 446 9.31 15.81 14.68
CA MET A 446 10.23 14.88 14.03
C MET A 446 10.92 15.53 12.82
N ASP A 447 10.21 16.33 12.03
CA ASP A 447 10.77 17.09 10.90
C ASP A 447 11.79 18.13 11.38
N MET A 448 11.49 18.88 12.45
CA MET A 448 12.44 19.79 13.12
C MET A 448 13.67 19.06 13.67
N LYS A 449 13.51 17.76 13.99
CA LYS A 449 14.60 16.85 14.41
C LYS A 449 15.21 16.08 13.24
N THR A 450 14.89 16.52 12.02
CA THR A 450 15.42 16.11 10.71
C THR A 450 15.16 14.65 10.33
N PHE A 451 14.03 14.12 10.78
CA PHE A 451 13.50 12.86 10.29
C PHE A 451 12.66 13.07 9.05
N LYS A 452 12.92 12.27 8.02
CA LYS A 452 12.02 12.06 6.90
C LYS A 452 10.87 11.18 7.37
N THR A 453 9.78 11.83 7.73
CA THR A 453 8.61 11.16 8.25
C THR A 453 7.58 11.02 7.14
N TRP A 454 6.89 9.89 7.09
CA TRP A 454 5.72 9.67 6.25
C TRP A 454 4.48 9.51 7.13
N MET A 455 3.36 10.04 6.64
CA MET A 455 2.03 9.78 7.18
C MET A 455 1.01 9.82 6.05
N ASP A 456 -0.18 9.29 6.31
CA ASP A 456 -1.28 9.08 5.36
C ASP A 456 -2.01 10.38 4.93
N ILE A 457 -1.45 11.56 5.23
CA ILE A 457 -2.01 12.89 4.90
C ILE A 457 -0.95 13.78 4.21
N TRP A 458 -1.36 14.94 3.68
CA TRP A 458 -0.49 15.90 2.97
C TRP A 458 0.24 15.32 1.75
N GLY A 459 -0.48 14.58 0.91
CA GLY A 459 0.08 14.00 -0.31
C GLY A 459 0.85 12.70 -0.12
N GLY A 460 0.90 12.16 1.10
CA GLY A 460 1.48 10.84 1.39
C GLY A 460 0.69 9.67 0.78
N MET A 461 -0.61 9.87 0.48
CA MET A 461 -1.47 8.89 -0.16
C MET A 461 -1.82 9.31 -1.59
N GLN A 462 -1.58 8.41 -2.53
CA GLN A 462 -2.03 8.51 -3.93
C GLN A 462 -2.52 7.13 -4.40
N GLY A 463 -3.50 7.12 -5.30
CA GLY A 463 -3.96 5.88 -5.94
C GLY A 463 -4.66 4.93 -4.97
N ASN A 464 -4.13 3.71 -4.85
CA ASN A 464 -4.69 2.68 -3.96
C ASN A 464 -4.20 2.90 -2.52
N ILE A 465 -5.13 3.08 -1.59
CA ILE A 465 -4.87 3.36 -0.17
C ILE A 465 -4.04 2.25 0.48
N ASN A 466 -4.46 1.00 0.29
CA ASN A 466 -3.80 -0.15 0.91
C ASN A 466 -2.41 -0.39 0.29
N GLU A 467 -2.26 -0.09 -1.00
CA GLU A 467 -0.96 -0.11 -1.68
C GLU A 467 -0.02 0.96 -1.12
N ALA A 468 -0.47 2.21 -1.07
CA ALA A 468 0.31 3.33 -0.54
C ALA A 468 0.77 3.07 0.91
N MET A 469 -0.12 2.59 1.78
CA MET A 469 0.21 2.27 3.16
C MET A 469 1.27 1.15 3.26
N ALA A 470 1.10 0.07 2.49
CA ALA A 470 2.06 -1.02 2.50
C ALA A 470 3.41 -0.61 1.88
N THR A 471 3.39 0.18 0.80
CA THR A 471 4.59 0.79 0.23
C THR A 471 5.29 1.70 1.24
N ALA A 472 4.54 2.45 2.07
CA ALA A 472 5.11 3.26 3.14
C ALA A 472 5.81 2.41 4.21
N VAL A 473 5.21 1.27 4.61
CA VAL A 473 5.86 0.30 5.51
C VAL A 473 7.17 -0.21 4.92
N GLU A 474 7.17 -0.57 3.63
CA GLU A 474 8.35 -1.14 2.98
C GLU A 474 9.48 -0.13 2.74
N ASN A 475 9.12 1.14 2.56
CA ASN A 475 10.06 2.23 2.34
C ASN A 475 10.44 2.96 3.64
N SER A 476 9.89 2.58 4.78
CA SER A 476 10.24 3.16 6.08
C SER A 476 11.21 2.28 6.85
N THR A 477 12.06 2.93 7.64
CA THR A 477 13.04 2.19 8.46
C THR A 477 12.41 1.70 9.78
N LEU A 478 11.51 2.49 10.35
CA LEU A 478 10.71 2.14 11.53
C LEU A 478 9.30 2.71 11.44
N MET A 479 8.39 2.18 12.26
CA MET A 479 7.05 2.72 12.47
C MET A 479 6.88 3.26 13.88
N ILE A 480 6.18 4.39 14.02
CA ILE A 480 5.61 4.84 15.28
C ILE A 480 4.10 4.58 15.23
N SER A 481 3.62 3.71 16.12
CA SER A 481 2.21 3.33 16.20
C SER A 481 1.53 4.02 17.39
N PHE A 482 0.47 4.76 17.10
CA PHE A 482 -0.31 5.52 18.08
C PHE A 482 -1.51 4.69 18.57
N LEU A 483 -1.39 4.15 19.77
CA LEU A 483 -2.36 3.23 20.36
C LEU A 483 -3.53 3.99 20.98
N THR A 484 -4.73 3.67 20.48
CA THR A 484 -6.05 4.04 21.01
C THR A 484 -6.97 2.82 20.93
N GLU A 485 -8.11 2.85 21.63
CA GLU A 485 -9.12 1.80 21.51
C GLU A 485 -9.62 1.69 20.06
N LYS A 486 -9.82 2.84 19.40
CA LYS A 486 -10.25 2.91 17.99
C LYS A 486 -9.19 2.35 17.03
N TYR A 487 -7.90 2.60 17.29
CA TYR A 487 -6.80 2.06 16.50
C TYR A 487 -6.83 0.53 16.48
N GLN A 488 -6.94 -0.10 17.66
CA GLN A 488 -6.99 -1.56 17.77
C GLN A 488 -8.27 -2.17 17.16
N LYS A 489 -9.36 -1.41 17.05
CA LYS A 489 -10.61 -1.82 16.39
C LYS A 489 -10.58 -1.61 14.88
N SER A 490 -9.72 -0.73 14.37
CA SER A 490 -9.60 -0.43 12.94
C SER A 490 -8.98 -1.59 12.17
N VAL A 491 -9.66 -2.05 11.13
CA VAL A 491 -9.15 -3.10 10.23
C VAL A 491 -7.88 -2.62 9.53
N ASN A 492 -7.86 -1.37 9.03
CA ASN A 492 -6.71 -0.82 8.32
C ASN A 492 -5.48 -0.67 9.23
N CYS A 493 -5.65 -0.15 10.44
CA CYS A 493 -4.54 0.00 11.39
C CYS A 493 -3.97 -1.35 11.82
N ASN A 494 -4.82 -2.35 12.07
CA ASN A 494 -4.36 -3.71 12.38
C ASN A 494 -3.60 -4.33 11.20
N LEU A 495 -4.05 -4.10 9.96
CA LEU A 495 -3.36 -4.54 8.76
C LEU A 495 -1.95 -3.94 8.67
N GLU A 496 -1.81 -2.62 8.85
CA GLU A 496 -0.51 -1.95 8.85
C GLU A 496 0.44 -2.53 9.90
N LEU A 497 -0.05 -2.69 11.13
CA LEU A 497 0.76 -3.19 12.24
C LEU A 497 1.16 -4.66 12.06
N MET A 498 0.25 -5.51 11.57
CA MET A 498 0.55 -6.90 11.21
C MET A 498 1.55 -6.99 10.06
N TYR A 499 1.41 -6.12 9.07
CA TYR A 499 2.32 -6.05 7.93
C TYR A 499 3.73 -5.61 8.35
N ALA A 500 3.82 -4.58 9.20
CA ALA A 500 5.06 -4.14 9.84
C ALA A 500 5.73 -5.27 10.64
N LYS A 501 4.97 -5.98 11.48
CA LYS A 501 5.43 -7.16 12.25
C LYS A 501 6.04 -8.21 11.32
N GLN A 502 5.35 -8.58 10.25
CA GLN A 502 5.83 -9.59 9.30
C GLN A 502 7.10 -9.14 8.57
N LYS A 503 7.18 -7.87 8.16
CA LYS A 503 8.36 -7.30 7.52
C LYS A 503 9.54 -7.11 8.50
N GLN A 504 9.35 -7.48 9.77
CA GLN A 504 10.32 -7.28 10.86
C GLN A 504 10.75 -5.82 10.96
N MET A 505 9.82 -4.91 10.70
CA MET A 505 10.06 -3.48 10.87
C MET A 505 10.04 -3.17 12.37
N PRO A 506 11.05 -2.47 12.91
CA PRO A 506 11.00 -1.95 14.26
C PRO A 506 9.81 -1.02 14.47
N ILE A 507 9.15 -1.16 15.62
CA ILE A 507 7.98 -0.35 15.98
C ILE A 507 8.27 0.34 17.31
N ILE A 508 7.96 1.63 17.42
CA ILE A 508 7.84 2.36 18.70
C ILE A 508 6.36 2.60 18.94
N PHE A 509 5.89 2.44 20.18
CA PHE A 509 4.49 2.72 20.52
C PHE A 509 4.35 4.04 21.27
N ILE A 510 3.31 4.80 20.92
CA ILE A 510 2.81 5.91 21.71
C ILE A 510 1.46 5.49 22.25
N ASN A 511 1.35 5.35 23.57
CA ASN A 511 0.07 5.13 24.22
C ASN A 511 -0.62 6.49 24.43
N VAL A 512 -1.72 6.70 23.73
CA VAL A 512 -2.45 7.98 23.70
C VAL A 512 -3.52 8.03 24.78
N GLU A 513 -4.09 6.87 25.13
CA GLU A 513 -5.21 6.76 26.08
C GLU A 513 -4.75 6.15 27.41
N PRO A 514 -5.08 6.76 28.56
CA PRO A 514 -4.76 6.18 29.86
C PRO A 514 -5.53 4.87 30.08
N ASN A 515 -4.89 3.88 30.69
CA ASN A 515 -5.47 2.57 31.02
C ASN A 515 -6.01 1.78 29.80
N LEU A 516 -5.46 2.03 28.60
CA LEU A 516 -5.83 1.30 27.40
C LEU A 516 -5.54 -0.20 27.57
N GLN A 517 -6.59 -1.02 27.48
CA GLN A 517 -6.44 -2.47 27.42
C GLN A 517 -6.04 -2.88 25.99
N LEU A 518 -4.89 -3.52 25.87
CA LEU A 518 -4.37 -3.98 24.59
C LEU A 518 -4.86 -5.39 24.28
N LYS A 519 -5.09 -5.67 23.00
CA LYS A 519 -5.27 -7.05 22.52
C LYS A 519 -3.98 -7.83 22.74
N ASP A 520 -4.09 -9.11 23.11
CA ASP A 520 -2.93 -9.97 23.43
C ASP A 520 -1.81 -9.91 22.38
N TRP A 521 -2.15 -10.00 21.10
CA TRP A 521 -1.16 -9.97 20.02
C TRP A 521 -0.48 -8.61 19.82
N ILE A 522 -1.12 -7.51 20.25
CA ILE A 522 -0.54 -6.16 20.27
C ILE A 522 0.35 -6.03 21.51
N GLN A 523 -0.10 -6.54 22.67
CA GLN A 523 0.68 -6.56 23.89
C GLN A 523 2.03 -7.27 23.68
N GLU A 524 2.04 -8.41 22.98
CA GLU A 524 3.27 -9.13 22.60
C GLU A 524 4.28 -8.29 21.80
N LEU A 525 3.80 -7.29 21.05
CA LEU A 525 4.66 -6.35 20.30
C LEU A 525 5.14 -5.22 21.19
N VAL A 526 4.25 -4.69 22.02
CA VAL A 526 4.53 -3.63 22.99
C VAL A 526 5.63 -4.05 23.95
N ASP A 527 5.59 -5.29 24.46
CA ASP A 527 6.57 -5.81 25.41
C ASP A 527 8.01 -5.92 24.84
N LYS A 528 8.18 -5.81 23.51
CA LYS A 528 9.46 -5.94 22.82
C LYS A 528 10.10 -4.61 22.47
N THR A 529 9.46 -3.48 22.76
CA THR A 529 9.93 -2.15 22.38
C THR A 529 9.62 -1.08 23.43
N VAL A 530 10.06 0.15 23.18
CA VAL A 530 9.78 1.29 24.05
C VAL A 530 8.37 1.84 23.80
N VAL A 531 7.72 2.25 24.89
CA VAL A 531 6.39 2.86 24.89
C VAL A 531 6.46 4.24 25.53
N PHE A 532 5.91 5.24 24.84
CA PHE A 532 5.76 6.59 25.40
C PHE A 532 4.30 6.89 25.69
N ASN A 533 4.00 7.34 26.90
CA ASN A 533 2.65 7.83 27.24
C ASN A 533 2.55 9.31 26.89
N MET A 534 1.86 9.63 25.79
CA MET A 534 1.62 11.00 25.32
C MET A 534 0.27 11.06 24.60
N SER A 535 -0.60 11.95 25.07
CA SER A 535 -1.95 12.18 24.59
C SER A 535 -2.09 13.49 23.80
N SER A 536 -1.20 14.46 24.06
CA SER A 536 -1.25 15.77 23.41
C SER A 536 0.12 16.45 23.35
N ILE A 537 0.17 17.64 22.73
CA ILE A 537 1.37 18.48 22.67
C ILE A 537 1.87 18.93 24.05
N SER A 538 0.99 19.00 25.07
CA SER A 538 1.41 19.32 26.46
C SER A 538 2.45 18.32 26.98
N ASP A 539 2.36 17.08 26.52
CA ASP A 539 3.12 15.96 27.08
C ASP A 539 4.53 15.91 26.48
N PHE A 540 4.80 16.68 25.41
CA PHE A 540 6.11 16.73 24.78
C PHE A 540 7.20 17.20 25.73
N GLY A 541 6.88 18.22 26.54
CA GLY A 541 7.77 18.83 27.52
C GLY A 541 7.88 18.04 28.84
N GLU A 542 7.02 17.05 29.07
CA GLU A 542 7.07 16.24 30.29
C GLU A 542 8.39 15.48 30.37
N MET A 543 9.02 15.54 31.54
CA MET A 543 10.35 15.01 31.75
C MET A 543 10.31 13.51 32.05
N ASP A 544 10.99 12.72 31.22
CA ASP A 544 11.33 11.32 31.45
C ASP A 544 12.82 11.22 31.83
N LYS A 545 13.06 11.10 33.14
CA LYS A 545 14.40 11.11 33.77
C LYS A 545 15.24 12.31 33.30
N GLY A 546 14.67 13.51 33.42
CA GLY A 546 15.35 14.78 33.07
C GLY A 546 15.43 15.09 31.57
N VAL A 547 14.72 14.34 30.71
CA VAL A 547 14.66 14.61 29.27
C VAL A 547 13.20 14.65 28.80
N PRO A 548 12.77 15.64 28.02
CA PRO A 548 11.42 15.70 27.50
C PRO A 548 11.06 14.45 26.69
N LYS A 549 9.84 13.95 26.84
CA LYS A 549 9.36 12.75 26.15
C LYS A 549 9.53 12.82 24.63
N ILE A 550 9.29 13.97 24.00
CA ILE A 550 9.49 14.13 22.55
C ILE A 550 10.94 13.91 22.11
N ASN A 551 11.89 14.22 22.99
CA ASN A 551 13.30 14.00 22.77
C ASN A 551 13.72 12.54 23.00
N ARG A 552 13.09 11.87 23.98
CA ARG A 552 13.24 10.42 24.18
C ARG A 552 12.73 9.62 22.99
N LEU A 553 11.58 10.02 22.43
CA LEU A 553 11.03 9.44 21.21
C LEU A 553 12.03 9.55 20.04
N ALA A 554 12.58 10.75 19.83
CA ALA A 554 13.57 10.98 18.79
C ALA A 554 14.87 10.19 19.02
N GLU A 555 15.31 10.05 20.27
CA GLU A 555 16.47 9.23 20.63
C GLU A 555 16.27 7.76 20.26
N ALA A 556 15.14 7.17 20.68
CA ALA A 556 14.75 5.80 20.35
C ALA A 556 14.69 5.58 18.83
N ALA A 557 14.08 6.52 18.10
CA ALA A 557 14.02 6.46 16.65
C ALA A 557 15.43 6.44 16.03
N ARG A 558 16.37 7.33 16.43
CA ARG A 558 17.74 7.32 15.88
C ARG A 558 18.50 6.03 16.19
N ASN A 559 18.30 5.44 17.37
CA ASN A 559 18.96 4.19 17.74
C ASN A 559 18.46 3.01 16.88
N LEU A 560 17.17 2.94 16.58
CA LEU A 560 16.62 1.96 15.64
C LEU A 560 17.12 2.19 14.21
N MET A 561 17.22 3.45 13.77
CA MET A 561 17.81 3.79 12.47
C MET A 561 19.27 3.31 12.39
N LYS A 562 20.06 3.46 13.48
CA LYS A 562 21.48 3.05 13.55
C LYS A 562 21.58 1.54 13.39
N TRP A 563 20.76 0.81 14.14
CA TRP A 563 20.65 -0.63 14.03
C TRP A 563 20.25 -1.07 12.62
N SER A 564 19.24 -0.44 12.01
CA SER A 564 18.76 -0.82 10.69
C SER A 564 19.79 -0.54 9.59
N ALA A 565 20.60 0.51 9.74
CA ALA A 565 21.68 0.81 8.81
C ALA A 565 22.77 -0.29 8.81
N ALA A 566 22.96 -0.99 9.93
CA ALA A 566 23.92 -2.08 10.06
C ALA A 566 23.41 -3.45 9.55
N GLN A 567 22.15 -3.55 9.14
CA GLN A 567 21.57 -4.81 8.66
C GLN A 567 21.87 -5.06 7.17
N PRO A 568 21.97 -6.33 6.73
CA PRO A 568 22.05 -6.68 5.32
C PRO A 568 20.92 -6.05 4.49
N LYS A 569 21.25 -5.69 3.24
CA LYS A 569 20.30 -5.14 2.26
C LYS A 569 19.26 -6.21 1.91
N LYS A 570 17.98 -5.83 1.97
CA LYS A 570 16.87 -6.70 1.53
C LYS A 570 16.74 -6.65 0.02
N ILE A 571 16.68 -7.81 -0.61
CA ILE A 571 16.37 -7.97 -2.03
C ILE A 571 14.84 -7.93 -2.18
N ARG A 572 14.34 -7.22 -3.19
CA ARG A 572 12.91 -7.21 -3.50
C ARG A 572 12.48 -8.59 -3.99
N THR A 573 11.41 -9.11 -3.41
CA THR A 573 10.82 -10.43 -3.72
C THR A 573 9.43 -10.31 -4.36
N ASP A 574 8.90 -9.10 -4.44
CA ASP A 574 7.62 -8.74 -5.05
C ASP A 574 7.74 -8.34 -6.53
N VAL A 575 8.70 -8.97 -7.20
CA VAL A 575 9.10 -8.68 -8.58
C VAL A 575 8.95 -9.93 -9.45
N SER A 576 9.11 -9.77 -10.76
CA SER A 576 9.16 -10.93 -11.66
C SER A 576 10.39 -11.80 -11.37
N GLU A 577 10.31 -13.07 -11.77
CA GLU A 577 11.43 -14.01 -11.58
C GLU A 577 12.71 -13.52 -12.26
N GLU A 578 12.59 -12.85 -13.42
CA GLU A 578 13.74 -12.32 -14.14
C GLU A 578 14.39 -11.15 -13.39
N VAL A 579 13.59 -10.19 -12.89
CA VAL A 579 14.11 -9.10 -12.06
C VAL A 579 14.76 -9.66 -10.78
N TYR A 580 14.13 -10.65 -10.13
CA TYR A 580 14.70 -11.30 -8.95
C TYR A 580 16.06 -11.97 -9.26
N ARG A 581 16.15 -12.68 -10.38
CA ARG A 581 17.38 -13.33 -10.86
C ARG A 581 18.49 -12.33 -11.14
N LEU A 582 18.17 -11.24 -11.85
CA LEU A 582 19.13 -10.17 -12.18
C LEU A 582 19.60 -9.42 -10.93
N GLN A 583 18.71 -9.12 -9.98
CA GLN A 583 19.08 -8.54 -8.69
C GLN A 583 20.09 -9.44 -7.95
N ASN A 584 19.85 -10.75 -7.90
CA ASN A 584 20.78 -11.70 -7.27
C ASN A 584 22.12 -11.77 -8.01
N LEU A 585 22.09 -11.91 -9.33
CA LEU A 585 23.30 -11.98 -10.14
C LEU A 585 24.17 -10.72 -10.01
N LEU A 586 23.55 -9.54 -10.01
CA LEU A 586 24.26 -8.28 -9.78
C LEU A 586 24.91 -8.27 -8.40
N GLU A 587 24.19 -8.70 -7.38
CA GLU A 587 24.72 -8.71 -6.03
C GLU A 587 25.86 -9.72 -5.83
N ASP A 588 25.76 -10.92 -6.42
CA ASP A 588 26.85 -11.91 -6.45
C ASP A 588 28.07 -11.34 -7.19
N ALA A 589 27.85 -10.64 -8.31
CA ALA A 589 28.91 -10.00 -9.08
C ALA A 589 29.62 -8.89 -8.29
N LEU A 590 28.86 -8.10 -7.54
CA LEU A 590 29.41 -7.05 -6.67
C LEU A 590 30.20 -7.63 -5.49
N ILE A 591 29.86 -8.83 -5.00
CA ILE A 591 30.65 -9.58 -4.00
C ILE A 591 31.95 -10.07 -4.61
N ALA A 592 31.89 -10.78 -5.75
CA ALA A 592 33.07 -11.28 -6.42
C ALA A 592 34.04 -10.14 -6.80
N LEU A 593 33.52 -8.98 -7.22
CA LEU A 593 34.34 -7.81 -7.54
C LEU A 593 35.03 -7.26 -6.29
N ALA A 594 34.33 -7.28 -5.14
CA ALA A 594 34.91 -6.86 -3.88
C ALA A 594 36.08 -7.77 -3.48
N GLU A 595 35.88 -9.07 -3.55
CA GLU A 595 36.89 -10.08 -3.27
C GLU A 595 38.12 -9.92 -4.18
N LYS A 596 37.90 -9.71 -5.49
CA LYS A 596 38.96 -9.42 -6.46
C LYS A 596 39.75 -8.17 -6.11
N GLU A 597 39.07 -7.08 -5.74
CA GLU A 597 39.68 -5.82 -5.32
C GLU A 597 40.30 -5.90 -3.92
N LYS A 598 40.24 -7.07 -3.24
CA LYS A 598 40.67 -7.29 -1.86
C LYS A 598 40.06 -6.29 -0.87
N ARG A 599 38.92 -5.71 -1.23
CA ARG A 599 38.08 -4.97 -0.30
C ARG A 599 37.10 -5.97 0.30
N LYS A 600 36.89 -5.96 1.62
CA LYS A 600 35.71 -6.67 2.09
C LYS A 600 34.51 -5.89 1.54
N ARG A 601 33.61 -6.56 0.81
CA ARG A 601 32.29 -5.97 0.63
C ARG A 601 31.82 -5.77 2.05
N TYR A 602 31.59 -4.50 2.41
CA TYR A 602 31.08 -4.13 3.71
C TYR A 602 32.05 -4.04 4.92
N GLU A 603 33.22 -3.39 4.81
CA GLU A 603 34.19 -3.20 5.93
C GLU A 603 33.69 -2.46 7.19
N THR A 604 32.47 -1.92 7.19
CA THR A 604 31.86 -1.03 8.19
C THR A 604 32.26 0.45 8.07
N CYS A 605 31.26 1.31 8.12
CA CYS A 605 31.40 2.74 8.24
C CYS A 605 31.82 3.06 9.67
N THR A 606 32.83 3.92 9.84
CA THR A 606 33.33 4.36 11.15
C THR A 606 32.31 5.11 12.00
N ARG A 607 31.14 5.41 11.44
CA ARG A 607 30.10 6.18 12.09
C ARG A 607 28.92 5.34 12.60
N CYS A 608 28.22 4.66 11.70
CA CYS A 608 27.05 3.87 12.06
C CYS A 608 27.37 2.37 12.22
N GLY A 609 28.61 1.96 11.96
CA GLY A 609 28.98 0.53 11.92
C GLY A 609 28.40 -0.20 10.71
N ALA A 610 27.67 0.49 9.83
CA ALA A 610 27.08 -0.11 8.65
C ALA A 610 28.14 -0.49 7.64
N GLN A 611 28.09 -1.74 7.23
CA GLN A 611 28.59 -2.28 5.98
C GLN A 611 28.63 -1.25 4.82
N PHE A 612 29.83 -0.95 4.28
CA PHE A 612 30.05 0.12 3.28
C PHE A 612 29.51 -0.21 1.87
N GLU A 613 28.74 0.72 1.29
CA GLU A 613 28.38 0.77 -0.14
C GLU A 613 28.88 2.11 -0.72
N ASN A 614 29.65 2.07 -1.82
CA ASN A 614 30.42 3.21 -2.34
C ASN A 614 29.61 4.49 -2.66
N GLU A 615 28.28 4.45 -2.76
CA GLU A 615 27.46 5.58 -3.24
C GLU A 615 26.11 5.77 -2.52
N SER A 616 25.92 5.10 -1.37
CA SER A 616 24.65 5.14 -0.64
C SER A 616 24.58 6.32 0.35
N SER A 617 23.91 7.41 -0.04
CA SER A 617 23.51 8.51 0.87
C SER A 617 22.33 8.15 1.78
N ALA A 618 22.00 6.87 1.90
CA ALA A 618 20.76 6.36 2.49
C ALA A 618 20.92 5.84 3.93
N GLY A 619 22.12 5.83 4.51
CA GLY A 619 22.39 5.20 5.82
C GLY A 619 23.12 6.05 6.87
N CYS A 620 23.99 6.99 6.50
CA CYS A 620 24.64 7.90 7.47
C CYS A 620 23.96 9.25 7.52
N LYS A 621 23.89 9.82 8.72
CA LYS A 621 23.40 11.20 8.91
C LYS A 621 24.40 12.07 9.68
N VAL A 622 25.05 13.14 9.20
CA VAL A 622 25.95 14.09 9.93
C VAL A 622 25.24 15.12 10.81
N HIS A 623 25.91 15.60 11.85
CA HIS A 623 25.42 16.75 12.59
C HIS A 623 25.73 18.03 11.81
N GLY A 624 24.69 18.77 11.40
CA GLY A 624 24.82 20.19 11.08
C GLY A 624 24.92 20.96 12.39
N ALA A 625 26.00 21.70 12.61
CA ALA A 625 26.11 22.58 13.77
C ALA A 625 25.53 23.95 13.40
N TYR A 626 24.48 24.38 14.09
CA TYR A 626 24.02 25.77 14.01
C TYR A 626 23.95 26.36 15.42
N TYR A 627 24.54 27.54 15.57
CA TYR A 627 24.39 28.40 16.74
C TYR A 627 23.06 29.14 16.63
N MET A 628 22.14 28.92 17.57
CA MET A 628 20.92 29.72 17.65
C MET A 628 20.73 30.26 19.07
N GLY A 629 20.73 31.58 19.21
CA GLY A 629 20.19 32.27 20.38
C GLY A 629 20.97 32.15 21.70
N GLY A 630 22.29 31.94 21.69
CA GLY A 630 23.12 32.05 22.90
C GLY A 630 22.96 30.93 23.94
N THR A 631 22.23 29.86 23.63
CA THR A 631 22.04 28.74 24.55
C THR A 631 22.80 27.51 24.04
N ILE A 632 24.03 27.33 24.49
CA ILE A 632 24.76 26.06 24.33
C ILE A 632 24.24 25.09 25.38
N LEU A 633 23.57 24.03 24.95
CA LEU A 633 23.24 22.89 25.83
C LEU A 633 24.55 22.14 26.13
N ALA A 634 24.98 22.13 27.39
CA ALA A 634 26.20 21.46 27.81
C ALA A 634 26.20 19.97 27.38
N GLY A 635 27.26 19.53 26.69
CA GLY A 635 27.47 18.14 26.31
C GLY A 635 26.58 17.59 25.17
N ARG A 636 26.03 18.43 24.28
CA ARG A 636 25.10 17.98 23.23
C ARG A 636 25.28 18.67 21.87
N TRP A 637 24.85 17.99 20.80
CA TRP A 637 24.71 18.57 19.46
C TRP A 637 23.42 19.37 19.33
N VAL A 638 23.54 20.69 19.06
CA VAL A 638 22.42 21.64 19.03
C VAL A 638 21.31 21.24 18.04
N CYS A 639 21.65 20.69 16.86
CA CYS A 639 20.62 20.36 15.85
C CYS A 639 19.67 19.21 16.23
N CYS A 640 20.07 18.31 17.13
CA CYS A 640 19.35 17.03 17.29
C CYS A 640 19.29 16.50 18.73
N SER A 641 19.85 17.24 19.70
CA SER A 641 19.92 16.87 21.12
C SER A 641 20.60 15.50 21.37
N GLN A 642 21.46 15.05 20.46
CA GLN A 642 22.27 13.83 20.63
C GLN A 642 23.43 14.07 21.59
N ARG A 643 23.77 13.05 22.37
CA ARG A 643 24.80 13.09 23.43
C ARG A 643 26.09 12.37 23.04
N GLU A 644 25.97 11.28 22.30
CA GLU A 644 27.11 10.50 21.82
C GLU A 644 27.89 11.32 20.78
N LYS A 645 29.22 11.39 20.93
CA LYS A 645 30.11 12.07 19.98
C LYS A 645 30.14 11.36 18.63
N ASP A 646 29.87 10.07 18.63
CA ASP A 646 29.79 9.15 17.49
C ASP A 646 28.34 8.82 17.08
N GLY A 647 27.35 9.52 17.66
CA GLY A 647 25.95 9.34 17.33
C GLY A 647 25.60 9.59 15.86
N MET A 648 24.45 9.04 15.44
CA MET A 648 23.86 9.41 14.15
C MET A 648 23.30 10.84 14.24
N GLY A 649 23.67 11.67 13.28
CA GLY A 649 23.34 13.07 13.19
C GLY A 649 22.04 13.38 12.44
N CYS A 650 21.88 14.65 12.09
CA CYS A 650 20.64 15.25 11.60
C CYS A 650 20.54 15.32 10.06
N GLU A 651 21.64 15.42 9.31
CA GLU A 651 21.65 15.64 7.86
C GLU A 651 22.21 14.44 7.11
N LYS A 652 21.83 14.17 5.86
CA LYS A 652 22.40 13.03 5.12
C LYS A 652 23.91 13.17 4.88
N ALA A 653 24.63 12.07 4.94
CA ALA A 653 26.02 11.99 4.51
C ALA A 653 26.37 10.62 3.91
N ASN A 654 27.39 10.61 3.05
CA ASN A 654 27.96 9.37 2.55
C ASN A 654 28.63 8.61 3.70
N HIS A 655 28.58 7.28 3.61
CA HIS A 655 29.41 6.44 4.49
C HIS A 655 30.88 6.82 4.27
N ILE A 656 31.67 6.83 5.34
CA ILE A 656 33.12 7.04 5.29
C ILE A 656 33.85 5.95 6.07
N THR A 657 35.06 5.61 5.62
CA THR A 657 35.98 4.67 6.28
C THR A 657 37.03 5.38 7.15
N ILE A 658 37.13 6.72 7.04
CA ILE A 658 38.08 7.52 7.81
C ILE A 658 37.53 7.75 9.22
N SER A 659 38.35 7.46 10.23
CA SER A 659 38.02 7.73 11.63
C SER A 659 38.02 9.24 11.91
N ARG A 660 36.99 9.74 12.59
CA ARG A 660 36.91 11.16 12.96
C ARG A 660 37.71 11.42 14.23
N LYS A 661 38.52 12.47 14.21
CA LYS A 661 39.08 13.06 15.43
C LYS A 661 38.25 14.28 15.80
N TRP A 662 37.56 14.19 16.93
CA TRP A 662 36.81 15.30 17.52
C TRP A 662 37.73 16.05 18.47
N THR A 663 37.84 17.36 18.30
CA THR A 663 38.59 18.23 19.22
C THR A 663 37.61 18.96 20.14
N GLU A 664 37.84 18.89 21.43
CA GLU A 664 37.07 19.63 22.42
C GLU A 664 37.31 21.13 22.22
N MET A 665 36.25 21.90 22.12
CA MET A 665 36.31 23.35 22.07
C MET A 665 36.56 23.89 23.47
N SER A 666 37.20 25.06 23.57
CA SER A 666 37.54 25.73 24.85
C SER A 666 36.35 26.09 25.74
N HIS A 667 35.11 25.80 25.30
CA HIS A 667 33.88 26.15 26.00
C HIS A 667 33.02 24.89 26.22
N LYS A 668 33.04 24.39 27.46
CA LYS A 668 31.99 23.54 28.10
C LYS A 668 31.52 22.29 27.32
N GLY A 669 32.44 21.42 26.89
CA GLY A 669 32.10 20.07 26.44
C GLY A 669 31.51 19.97 25.02
N CYS A 670 31.66 21.02 24.21
CA CYS A 670 31.37 20.98 22.78
C CYS A 670 32.56 20.43 21.99
N PHE A 671 32.29 19.64 20.95
CA PHE A 671 33.33 19.03 20.11
C PHE A 671 33.19 19.55 18.68
N GLN A 672 34.29 20.00 18.09
CA GLN A 672 34.36 20.37 16.67
C GLN A 672 35.05 19.25 15.89
N TRP A 673 34.52 18.93 14.71
CA TRP A 673 35.18 18.01 13.79
C TRP A 673 36.34 18.72 13.09
N ASN A 674 37.52 18.11 13.09
CA ASN A 674 38.67 18.61 12.36
C ASN A 674 38.73 17.93 10.96
N PRO A 675 38.53 18.66 9.84
CA PRO A 675 38.39 18.08 8.49
C PRO A 675 39.64 17.51 7.83
N LYS A 676 40.70 17.17 8.60
CA LYS A 676 42.00 16.81 8.00
C LYS A 676 41.89 15.74 6.92
#